data_AF-A0A2N6F3Y7-F1
#
_entry.id   AF-A0A2N6F3Y7-F1
#
_cell.length_a   1.000
_cell.length_b   1.000
_cell.length_c   1.000
_cell.angle_alpha   90.00
_cell.angle_beta   90.00
_cell.angle_gamma   90.00
#
_symmetry.space_group_name_H-M   'P 1'
#
loop_
_entity.id
_entity.type
_entity.pdbx_description
1 polymer ?
#
loop_
_entity_poly.entity_id
_entity_poly.type
_entity_poly.pdbx_seq_one_letter_code
_entity_poly.pdbx_strand_id
1 'polypeptide(L)'
;MNNKRTDFSPFKTMLCAGIVCILLLAGCGSSMDSEPFDITSRSSVNSGVAVDPYIFNARFEELSADGLQVIQAQSSPSDLNGHFSFAYFLKEGSLLRMKSSSRGQHGNAPYTGLLKRIVNSSDEASLVVSPLTTLIANGMSENDLLILLENAGISGLTNSQLYDDPMAELSGATSGITDEQLQLLRANMAVNTLMLILDDFDFAGGSTSVSLDDCVKLSNMTLNAADFAELAASISGELGGAFIFEDLATAAVEVHTTVATQLRQDLASGTVPTAARLEQLRNNALELLATIARDNCAARLNTVTVTSTGETLFNTNCAGCHNLGSGGTMDLSGDSALLAGKFGNGGSHNGQTLSASEITNVGDYLDGASNTPPPEPPAIPLTGEELYALECQGCHGSLATSNISDRTTSGISNAINANVGGMSYLTLSSEQLALIAAALPIETLPPAPIPERSGIEVYDQECAGCHMLGSHDTAGNIDLAAKGILIVTKIETGHMGKSLSSTELASLADFANTFAPPLPPATARSAETIYNDICGACHMLNGYDDTGSIDLAGMGSTAVTKVAAGHGDSLSTEELTSLASWLDTFAPAPPPPTTRAGETIYNQSCGACHKLYGYDSVGNIDLAGMGSTALTKLATGHGGTLSTEEQSNIAAWLDTFAPTPPPAVDRNGETVYNENCGGCHKLYGYDAVGNVDLASQGSLALTKLATGHGGSVTSGEQLNLANWLDTFAPAPPPVVARGGQEVYDVECAGCHKVNGYDADGTAPDIAGNGSGATLKINGSHNGVSLISEELVNLSSWLDTFQPGDPYAGSCNACHGQPPVTGAHEIHTSLAKVGTDCAVCHLTAAHNGSVDLAFPATWDAKSGMANSNGSSCSATRCHGGQTSPNWVSGTLNSATQCSSCHTFGTSEYNGYYSGRHEKHAVDKRYACTTCHDSAKLANGHFSDLSTIAFEQAPSTTIKSSLSYSGGTCQTAGCHGSKRW
;
A
#
# COMPACT_ATOMS: atom_id res chain seq x y z
N MET A 1 11.26 -66.53 -2.39
CA MET A 1 11.63 -67.97 -2.47
C MET A 1 13.00 -68.10 -3.12
N ASN A 2 13.70 -69.22 -2.89
CA ASN A 2 15.14 -69.38 -3.17
C ASN A 2 15.52 -69.61 -4.64
N ASN A 3 16.80 -69.27 -4.90
CA ASN A 3 17.79 -69.84 -5.84
C ASN A 3 18.12 -68.95 -7.06
N LYS A 4 19.38 -68.76 -7.50
CA LYS A 4 20.76 -69.04 -7.03
C LYS A 4 21.66 -68.73 -8.26
N ARG A 5 22.82 -68.07 -8.03
CA ARG A 5 24.16 -68.38 -8.61
C ARG A 5 24.37 -68.16 -10.13
N THR A 6 25.59 -68.07 -10.71
CA THR A 6 27.03 -67.94 -10.31
C THR A 6 27.78 -67.55 -11.60
N ASP A 7 28.94 -66.89 -11.67
CA ASP A 7 29.86 -66.16 -10.76
C ASP A 7 30.89 -65.44 -11.68
N PHE A 8 31.75 -64.54 -11.17
CA PHE A 8 33.23 -64.58 -11.34
C PHE A 8 33.94 -63.39 -10.65
N SER A 9 35.18 -63.62 -10.23
CA SER A 9 36.00 -62.83 -9.27
C SER A 9 37.48 -63.29 -9.41
N PRO A 10 38.46 -62.86 -8.60
CA PRO A 10 39.08 -61.52 -8.41
C PRO A 10 40.62 -61.54 -8.61
N PHE A 11 41.31 -60.41 -8.40
CA PHE A 11 42.71 -60.24 -7.90
C PHE A 11 43.03 -58.71 -7.85
N LYS A 12 43.89 -58.09 -7.01
CA LYS A 12 44.90 -58.47 -5.98
C LYS A 12 45.14 -57.20 -5.09
N THR A 13 44.96 -57.20 -3.76
CA THR A 13 45.97 -57.38 -2.67
C THR A 13 47.03 -56.27 -2.46
N MET A 14 47.28 -55.96 -1.17
CA MET A 14 48.41 -55.22 -0.52
C MET A 14 48.19 -53.72 -0.18
N LEU A 15 48.70 -53.15 0.94
CA LEU A 15 49.16 -53.70 2.26
C LEU A 15 49.18 -52.57 3.35
N CYS A 16 49.41 -52.92 4.62
CA CYS A 16 49.37 -52.03 5.80
C CYS A 16 50.64 -51.18 6.09
N ALA A 17 50.38 -50.04 6.73
CA ALA A 17 51.09 -49.35 7.83
C ALA A 17 52.57 -49.69 8.22
N GLY A 18 53.35 -48.63 8.46
CA GLY A 18 54.59 -48.66 9.24
C GLY A 18 54.81 -47.33 10.00
N ILE A 19 55.00 -47.41 11.32
CA ILE A 19 55.24 -46.27 12.22
C ILE A 19 56.75 -46.05 12.40
N VAL A 20 57.24 -44.81 12.22
CA VAL A 20 58.53 -44.36 12.76
C VAL A 20 58.40 -42.92 13.27
N CYS A 21 58.87 -42.68 14.49
CA CYS A 21 58.82 -41.39 15.17
C CYS A 21 60.24 -40.79 15.24
N ILE A 22 60.47 -39.61 14.66
CA ILE A 22 61.68 -38.79 14.91
C ILE A 22 61.28 -37.31 15.00
N LEU A 23 61.62 -36.67 16.13
CA LEU A 23 61.54 -35.23 16.35
C LEU A 23 62.72 -34.50 15.68
N LEU A 24 62.47 -33.37 15.03
CA LEU A 24 63.40 -32.22 14.96
C LEU A 24 62.62 -30.95 14.55
N LEU A 25 62.95 -29.81 15.16
CA LEU A 25 62.38 -28.49 14.86
C LEU A 25 63.22 -27.76 13.78
N ALA A 26 62.56 -27.11 12.81
CA ALA A 26 62.86 -25.74 12.32
C ALA A 26 62.09 -25.35 11.04
N GLY A 27 61.61 -24.09 10.98
CA GLY A 27 61.72 -23.27 9.76
C GLY A 27 60.61 -23.30 8.69
N CYS A 28 59.70 -22.31 8.77
CA CYS A 28 59.16 -21.45 7.71
C CYS A 28 58.97 -21.99 6.25
N GLY A 29 57.74 -21.84 5.73
CA GLY A 29 57.49 -21.66 4.29
C GLY A 29 56.66 -22.76 3.59
N SER A 30 55.33 -22.70 3.70
CA SER A 30 54.43 -23.47 2.83
C SER A 30 53.99 -22.63 1.63
N SER A 31 54.61 -22.86 0.47
CA SER A 31 54.08 -22.37 -0.81
C SER A 31 52.69 -22.95 -1.05
N MET A 32 51.75 -22.12 -1.49
CA MET A 32 50.54 -22.62 -2.13
C MET A 32 50.88 -22.92 -3.58
N ASP A 33 50.93 -24.21 -3.94
CA ASP A 33 51.04 -24.62 -5.33
C ASP A 33 49.73 -24.26 -6.06
N SER A 34 49.81 -23.28 -6.95
CA SER A 34 48.73 -22.97 -7.87
C SER A 34 48.66 -24.07 -8.94
N GLU A 35 47.65 -24.93 -8.87
CA GLU A 35 47.28 -25.84 -9.96
C GLU A 35 47.23 -25.06 -11.28
N PRO A 36 47.91 -25.53 -12.35
CA PRO A 36 47.96 -24.81 -13.61
C PRO A 36 46.57 -24.76 -14.23
N PHE A 37 46.05 -23.54 -14.43
CA PHE A 37 44.76 -23.30 -15.07
C PHE A 37 44.75 -23.93 -16.47
N ASP A 38 43.98 -25.00 -16.66
CA ASP A 38 43.92 -25.69 -17.95
C ASP A 38 43.27 -24.80 -19.01
N ILE A 39 44.11 -24.32 -19.93
CA ILE A 39 43.73 -23.42 -21.03
C ILE A 39 43.07 -24.20 -22.20
N THR A 40 43.10 -25.53 -22.20
CA THR A 40 42.76 -26.33 -23.40
C THR A 40 41.26 -26.58 -23.63
N SER A 41 40.36 -26.12 -22.74
CA SER A 41 38.89 -26.31 -22.85
C SER A 41 38.05 -25.02 -22.78
N ARG A 42 38.61 -23.88 -23.18
CA ARG A 42 37.83 -22.63 -23.32
C ARG A 42 37.18 -22.54 -24.70
N SER A 43 35.92 -22.10 -24.76
CA SER A 43 35.28 -21.74 -26.03
C SER A 43 35.90 -20.45 -26.59
N SER A 44 35.62 -20.14 -27.85
CA SER A 44 36.01 -18.87 -28.47
C SER A 44 35.05 -17.72 -28.16
N VAL A 45 34.02 -17.95 -27.32
CA VAL A 45 32.91 -17.03 -27.06
C VAL A 45 33.01 -16.45 -25.66
N ASN A 46 32.86 -15.14 -25.55
CA ASN A 46 32.72 -14.41 -24.29
C ASN A 46 31.49 -13.48 -24.29
N SER A 47 30.55 -13.67 -25.20
CA SER A 47 29.34 -12.84 -25.37
C SER A 47 28.12 -13.70 -25.62
N GLY A 48 26.95 -13.15 -25.33
CA GLY A 48 25.67 -13.79 -25.62
C GLY A 48 24.56 -12.77 -25.85
N VAL A 49 23.39 -13.29 -26.22
CA VAL A 49 22.16 -12.53 -26.46
C VAL A 49 21.06 -13.07 -25.56
N ALA A 50 20.41 -12.21 -24.78
CA ALA A 50 19.29 -12.55 -23.90
C ALA A 50 17.97 -12.28 -24.63
N VAL A 51 17.21 -13.33 -24.98
CA VAL A 51 16.07 -13.21 -25.89
C VAL A 51 14.84 -13.99 -25.44
N ASP A 52 13.78 -13.23 -25.18
CA ASP A 52 12.41 -13.65 -24.90
C ASP A 52 11.39 -12.49 -25.10
N PRO A 53 11.19 -11.98 -26.34
CA PRO A 53 12.10 -11.10 -27.12
C PRO A 53 13.20 -10.34 -26.33
N TYR A 54 14.01 -9.49 -27.00
CA TYR A 54 15.23 -8.90 -26.39
C TYR A 54 15.03 -8.34 -24.97
N ILE A 55 15.82 -8.85 -24.03
CA ILE A 55 15.77 -8.47 -22.62
C ILE A 55 16.87 -7.45 -22.34
N PHE A 56 16.49 -6.22 -21.98
CA PHE A 56 17.39 -5.14 -21.64
C PHE A 56 17.92 -5.25 -20.19
N ASN A 57 19.17 -4.88 -19.93
CA ASN A 57 19.78 -4.76 -18.60
C ASN A 57 19.78 -6.06 -17.75
N ALA A 58 19.63 -7.23 -18.38
CA ALA A 58 19.79 -8.53 -17.75
C ALA A 58 21.26 -8.84 -17.49
N ARG A 59 21.57 -9.62 -16.44
CA ARG A 59 22.94 -10.10 -16.16
C ARG A 59 22.95 -11.60 -15.97
N PHE A 60 24.04 -12.21 -16.43
CA PHE A 60 24.27 -13.65 -16.36
C PHE A 60 25.48 -13.95 -15.48
N GLU A 61 25.49 -15.14 -14.90
CA GLU A 61 26.66 -15.73 -14.24
C GLU A 61 27.02 -17.05 -14.94
N GLU A 62 28.31 -17.35 -14.99
CA GLU A 62 28.82 -18.63 -15.48
C GLU A 62 29.07 -19.56 -14.30
N LEU A 63 28.51 -20.76 -14.37
CA LEU A 63 28.60 -21.83 -13.40
C LEU A 63 29.33 -23.04 -14.00
N SER A 64 29.94 -23.88 -13.17
CA SER A 64 30.45 -25.19 -13.57
C SER A 64 29.36 -26.09 -14.18
N ALA A 65 29.77 -27.16 -14.85
CA ALA A 65 28.87 -28.11 -15.54
C ALA A 65 27.85 -28.80 -14.60
N ASP A 66 28.10 -28.83 -13.29
CA ASP A 66 27.19 -29.32 -12.26
C ASP A 66 26.29 -28.22 -11.66
N GLY A 67 26.44 -26.96 -12.10
CA GLY A 67 25.71 -25.79 -11.60
C GLY A 67 26.14 -25.28 -10.22
N LEU A 68 27.16 -25.88 -9.59
CA LEU A 68 27.49 -25.63 -8.17
C LEU A 68 28.52 -24.52 -7.93
N GLN A 69 29.55 -24.41 -8.78
CA GLN A 69 30.64 -23.46 -8.63
C GLN A 69 30.49 -22.29 -9.60
N VAL A 70 30.49 -21.06 -9.09
CA VAL A 70 30.57 -19.86 -9.92
C VAL A 70 31.97 -19.73 -10.53
N ILE A 71 32.06 -19.74 -11.87
CA ILE A 71 33.28 -19.48 -12.65
C ILE A 71 33.43 -17.98 -12.92
N GLN A 72 32.35 -17.32 -13.37
CA GLN A 72 32.31 -15.86 -13.57
C GLN A 72 31.03 -15.28 -12.96
N ALA A 73 31.18 -14.43 -11.95
CA ALA A 73 30.06 -13.98 -11.12
C ALA A 73 29.07 -13.02 -11.79
N GLN A 74 29.46 -12.37 -12.90
CA GLN A 74 28.58 -11.47 -13.66
C GLN A 74 29.11 -11.21 -15.08
N SER A 75 28.19 -11.07 -16.03
CA SER A 75 28.38 -10.38 -17.31
C SER A 75 28.23 -8.86 -17.15
N SER A 76 28.47 -8.12 -18.25
CA SER A 76 27.84 -6.81 -18.46
C SER A 76 26.30 -6.92 -18.37
N PRO A 77 25.57 -5.82 -18.16
CA PRO A 77 24.17 -5.81 -18.55
C PRO A 77 24.04 -6.16 -20.04
N SER A 78 22.90 -6.73 -20.43
CA SER A 78 22.47 -6.73 -21.82
C SER A 78 22.07 -5.32 -22.29
N ASP A 79 22.33 -5.01 -23.55
CA ASP A 79 21.84 -3.80 -24.20
C ASP A 79 20.39 -3.96 -24.72
N LEU A 80 19.90 -2.99 -25.48
CA LEU A 80 18.53 -2.99 -26.04
C LEU A 80 18.28 -4.15 -27.02
N ASN A 81 19.34 -4.73 -27.58
CA ASN A 81 19.29 -5.89 -28.47
C ASN A 81 19.66 -7.18 -27.71
N GLY A 82 19.56 -7.17 -26.38
CA GLY A 82 19.87 -8.32 -25.54
C GLY A 82 21.36 -8.67 -25.44
N HIS A 83 22.27 -7.94 -26.09
CA HIS A 83 23.69 -8.34 -26.16
C HIS A 83 24.43 -8.06 -24.85
N PHE A 84 25.08 -9.08 -24.29
CA PHE A 84 25.92 -8.99 -23.10
C PHE A 84 27.30 -9.64 -23.32
N SER A 85 28.26 -9.34 -22.44
CA SER A 85 29.62 -9.89 -22.49
C SER A 85 30.19 -10.23 -21.12
N PHE A 86 31.09 -11.22 -21.10
CA PHE A 86 31.89 -11.64 -19.95
C PHE A 86 33.34 -11.15 -20.10
N ALA A 87 33.99 -10.92 -18.96
CA ALA A 87 35.39 -10.48 -18.91
C ALA A 87 36.38 -11.53 -19.44
N TYR A 88 36.00 -12.82 -19.40
CA TYR A 88 36.78 -13.93 -19.92
C TYR A 88 35.95 -14.83 -20.82
N PHE A 89 36.63 -15.50 -21.76
CA PHE A 89 36.05 -16.60 -22.55
C PHE A 89 35.42 -17.66 -21.65
N LEU A 90 34.22 -18.08 -22.05
CA LEU A 90 33.43 -19.10 -21.39
C LEU A 90 34.10 -20.47 -21.53
N LYS A 91 33.84 -21.35 -20.56
CA LYS A 91 34.34 -22.71 -20.56
C LYS A 91 33.33 -23.63 -21.24
N GLU A 92 33.81 -24.53 -22.10
CA GLU A 92 32.94 -25.54 -22.69
C GLU A 92 32.28 -26.41 -21.60
N GLY A 93 30.98 -26.68 -21.76
CA GLY A 93 30.16 -27.43 -20.82
C GLY A 93 29.78 -26.65 -19.56
N SER A 94 30.13 -25.37 -19.43
CA SER A 94 29.64 -24.52 -18.33
C SER A 94 28.16 -24.19 -18.50
N LEU A 95 27.51 -23.78 -17.40
CA LEU A 95 26.11 -23.34 -17.40
C LEU A 95 26.06 -21.82 -17.23
N LEU A 96 25.54 -21.11 -18.23
CA LEU A 96 25.09 -19.74 -18.07
C LEU A 96 23.70 -19.70 -17.44
N ARG A 97 23.54 -18.87 -16.41
CA ARG A 97 22.28 -18.63 -15.71
C ARG A 97 22.03 -17.14 -15.55
N MET A 98 20.81 -16.69 -15.85
CA MET A 98 20.36 -15.33 -15.54
C MET A 98 20.35 -15.12 -14.02
N LYS A 99 20.90 -14.01 -13.54
CA LYS A 99 20.93 -13.68 -12.11
C LYS A 99 19.52 -13.24 -11.67
N SER A 100 18.96 -13.91 -10.67
CA SER A 100 17.64 -13.60 -10.12
C SER A 100 17.50 -12.18 -9.56
N SER A 101 18.61 -11.56 -9.15
CA SER A 101 18.71 -10.16 -8.69
C SER A 101 18.84 -9.12 -9.82
N SER A 102 18.95 -9.56 -11.08
CA SER A 102 19.26 -8.69 -12.23
C SER A 102 18.72 -9.33 -13.52
N ARG A 103 17.42 -9.65 -13.50
CA ARG A 103 16.72 -10.32 -14.60
C ARG A 103 16.53 -9.45 -15.85
N GLY A 104 16.66 -8.14 -15.69
CA GLY A 104 16.46 -7.16 -16.76
C GLY A 104 15.00 -6.74 -16.92
N GLN A 105 14.72 -6.13 -18.07
CA GLN A 105 13.42 -5.62 -18.47
C GLN A 105 13.06 -6.14 -19.86
N HIS A 106 11.77 -6.39 -20.06
CA HIS A 106 11.17 -6.63 -21.36
C HIS A 106 10.43 -5.35 -21.79
N GLY A 107 10.97 -4.64 -22.78
CA GLY A 107 10.57 -3.27 -23.05
C GLY A 107 10.68 -2.42 -21.77
N ASN A 108 9.54 -1.90 -21.29
CA ASN A 108 9.46 -1.11 -20.06
C ASN A 108 9.14 -1.94 -18.79
N ALA A 109 8.74 -3.21 -18.91
CA ALA A 109 8.31 -4.05 -17.80
C ALA A 109 9.46 -4.89 -17.20
N PRO A 110 9.52 -5.15 -15.88
CA PRO A 110 10.51 -6.06 -15.30
C PRO A 110 10.38 -7.50 -15.84
N TYR A 111 11.48 -8.12 -16.23
CA TYR A 111 11.47 -9.52 -16.68
C TYR A 111 11.32 -10.48 -15.48
N THR A 112 10.24 -11.25 -15.46
CA THR A 112 9.89 -12.17 -14.36
C THR A 112 10.37 -13.60 -14.56
N GLY A 113 10.87 -13.95 -15.75
CA GLY A 113 11.40 -15.28 -16.04
C GLY A 113 12.81 -15.54 -15.48
N LEU A 114 13.38 -16.69 -15.82
CA LEU A 114 14.79 -17.04 -15.61
C LEU A 114 15.30 -17.83 -16.81
N LEU A 115 16.36 -17.34 -17.45
CA LEU A 115 16.93 -17.99 -18.63
C LEU A 115 18.27 -18.70 -18.34
N LYS A 116 18.52 -19.80 -19.06
CA LYS A 116 19.71 -20.65 -18.96
C LYS A 116 20.22 -21.11 -20.33
N ARG A 117 21.52 -21.41 -20.42
CA ARG A 117 22.17 -22.00 -21.60
C ARG A 117 23.43 -22.76 -21.16
N ILE A 118 23.55 -24.03 -21.55
CA ILE A 118 24.84 -24.76 -21.48
C ILE A 118 25.76 -24.22 -22.57
N VAL A 119 27.06 -24.05 -22.35
CA VAL A 119 28.02 -23.60 -23.37
C VAL A 119 28.54 -24.79 -24.19
N ASN A 120 28.38 -24.76 -25.51
CA ASN A 120 28.80 -25.82 -26.42
C ASN A 120 30.15 -25.48 -27.10
N SER A 121 30.91 -26.48 -27.54
CA SER A 121 32.11 -26.29 -28.38
C SER A 121 31.81 -25.70 -29.76
N SER A 122 30.57 -25.85 -30.23
CA SER A 122 30.08 -25.31 -31.50
C SER A 122 29.55 -23.88 -31.40
N ASP A 123 29.56 -23.25 -30.21
CA ASP A 123 29.14 -21.85 -30.08
C ASP A 123 30.21 -20.96 -30.73
N GLU A 124 29.82 -20.16 -31.73
CA GLU A 124 30.67 -19.20 -32.43
C GLU A 124 30.12 -17.77 -32.24
N ALA A 125 31.02 -16.80 -32.10
CA ALA A 125 30.75 -15.37 -31.89
C ALA A 125 29.90 -14.98 -30.65
N SER A 126 28.63 -15.37 -30.60
CA SER A 126 27.69 -14.99 -29.53
C SER A 126 26.62 -16.07 -29.38
N LEU A 127 26.49 -16.64 -28.18
CA LEU A 127 25.48 -17.65 -27.88
C LEU A 127 24.13 -17.01 -27.55
N VAL A 128 23.02 -17.70 -27.84
CA VAL A 128 21.68 -17.26 -27.43
C VAL A 128 21.32 -17.89 -26.09
N VAL A 129 20.72 -17.09 -25.21
CA VAL A 129 20.13 -17.53 -23.94
C VAL A 129 18.64 -17.18 -23.99
N SER A 130 17.80 -18.20 -24.12
CA SER A 130 16.37 -18.08 -24.42
C SER A 130 15.54 -19.14 -23.68
N PRO A 131 14.19 -19.04 -23.70
CA PRO A 131 13.31 -20.07 -23.12
C PRO A 131 13.56 -21.47 -23.70
N LEU A 132 13.84 -21.60 -25.00
CA LEU A 132 14.16 -22.89 -25.61
C LEU A 132 15.48 -23.47 -25.10
N THR A 133 16.54 -22.65 -25.03
CA THR A 133 17.84 -23.11 -24.48
C THR A 133 17.75 -23.40 -22.98
N THR A 134 16.78 -22.82 -22.29
CA THR A 134 16.51 -23.05 -20.86
C THR A 134 15.95 -24.45 -20.63
N LEU A 135 14.99 -24.91 -21.43
CA LEU A 135 14.50 -26.30 -21.35
C LEU A 135 15.61 -27.33 -21.64
N ILE A 136 16.47 -27.04 -22.63
CA ILE A 136 17.63 -27.89 -22.94
C ILE A 136 18.61 -27.90 -21.76
N ALA A 137 18.90 -26.75 -21.15
CA ALA A 137 19.75 -26.65 -19.96
C ALA A 137 19.14 -27.33 -18.71
N ASN A 138 17.81 -27.44 -18.64
CA ASN A 138 17.09 -28.21 -17.61
C ASN A 138 17.09 -29.73 -17.88
N GLY A 139 17.64 -30.19 -19.01
CA GLY A 139 17.84 -31.61 -19.34
C GLY A 139 16.89 -32.18 -20.39
N MET A 140 16.04 -31.36 -21.03
CA MET A 140 15.24 -31.80 -22.19
C MET A 140 16.15 -32.03 -23.40
N SER A 141 15.95 -33.11 -24.15
CA SER A 141 16.71 -33.30 -25.41
C SER A 141 16.14 -32.42 -26.52
N GLU A 142 16.99 -31.96 -27.44
CA GLU A 142 16.58 -31.16 -28.61
C GLU A 142 15.45 -31.84 -29.42
N ASN A 143 15.53 -33.16 -29.57
CA ASN A 143 14.54 -33.95 -30.28
C ASN A 143 13.20 -34.01 -29.53
N ASP A 144 13.22 -34.14 -28.21
CA ASP A 144 12.00 -34.14 -27.39
C ASP A 144 11.36 -32.74 -27.37
N LEU A 145 12.16 -31.67 -27.37
CA LEU A 145 11.69 -30.29 -27.51
C LEU A 145 11.02 -30.05 -28.86
N LEU A 146 11.62 -30.50 -29.97
CA LEU A 146 11.00 -30.40 -31.29
C LEU A 146 9.69 -31.20 -31.39
N ILE A 147 9.64 -32.41 -30.84
CA ILE A 147 8.41 -33.21 -30.76
C ILE A 147 7.35 -32.50 -29.89
N LEU A 148 7.74 -31.90 -28.77
CA LEU A 148 6.83 -31.16 -27.89
C LEU A 148 6.23 -29.93 -28.60
N LEU A 149 7.06 -29.18 -29.32
CA LEU A 149 6.65 -28.03 -30.14
C LEU A 149 5.75 -28.46 -31.30
N GLU A 150 6.10 -29.53 -32.03
CA GLU A 150 5.31 -30.05 -33.16
C GLU A 150 3.92 -30.50 -32.69
N ASN A 151 3.84 -31.22 -31.57
CA ASN A 151 2.56 -31.61 -30.96
C ASN A 151 1.73 -30.41 -30.46
N ALA A 152 2.39 -29.30 -30.11
CA ALA A 152 1.74 -28.05 -29.71
C ALA A 152 1.39 -27.14 -30.91
N GLY A 153 1.73 -27.52 -32.14
CA GLY A 153 1.38 -26.78 -33.38
C GLY A 153 2.50 -25.94 -33.99
N ILE A 154 3.74 -26.03 -33.49
CA ILE A 154 4.94 -25.40 -34.09
C ILE A 154 5.82 -26.48 -34.74
N SER A 155 5.73 -26.63 -36.06
CA SER A 155 6.45 -27.65 -36.83
C SER A 155 7.40 -27.04 -37.86
N GLY A 156 8.49 -27.75 -38.17
CA GLY A 156 9.48 -27.31 -39.17
C GLY A 156 10.75 -26.66 -38.62
N LEU A 157 10.81 -26.40 -37.30
CA LEU A 157 12.06 -26.04 -36.63
C LEU A 157 13.05 -27.21 -36.62
N THR A 158 14.35 -26.89 -36.66
CA THR A 158 15.46 -27.85 -36.65
C THR A 158 16.33 -27.67 -35.40
N ASN A 159 17.15 -28.68 -35.05
CA ASN A 159 18.00 -28.63 -33.85
C ASN A 159 18.91 -27.39 -33.80
N SER A 160 19.45 -26.93 -34.93
CA SER A 160 20.28 -25.72 -34.97
C SER A 160 19.48 -24.47 -34.64
N GLN A 161 18.25 -24.37 -35.13
CA GLN A 161 17.38 -23.20 -34.91
C GLN A 161 16.96 -23.01 -33.45
N LEU A 162 17.05 -24.06 -32.60
CA LEU A 162 16.82 -23.93 -31.15
C LEU A 162 17.84 -23.00 -30.45
N TYR A 163 18.94 -22.67 -31.12
CA TYR A 163 20.02 -21.80 -30.65
C TYR A 163 20.16 -20.50 -31.46
N ASP A 164 19.33 -20.28 -32.47
CA ASP A 164 19.32 -19.05 -33.27
C ASP A 164 18.62 -17.92 -32.48
N ASP A 165 18.95 -16.66 -32.78
CA ASP A 165 18.32 -15.49 -32.18
C ASP A 165 16.93 -15.27 -32.82
N PRO A 166 15.82 -15.45 -32.09
CA PRO A 166 14.47 -15.33 -32.65
C PRO A 166 14.11 -13.91 -33.09
N MET A 167 14.89 -12.89 -32.73
CA MET A 167 14.64 -11.49 -33.08
C MET A 167 15.53 -10.97 -34.22
N ALA A 168 16.57 -11.71 -34.62
CA ALA A 168 17.59 -11.22 -35.56
C ALA A 168 17.05 -10.86 -36.96
N GLU A 169 16.01 -11.53 -37.45
CA GLU A 169 15.34 -11.19 -38.71
C GLU A 169 14.15 -10.21 -38.55
N LEU A 170 13.76 -9.92 -37.31
CA LEU A 170 12.53 -9.18 -36.99
C LEU A 170 12.81 -7.75 -36.50
N SER A 171 13.98 -7.50 -35.92
CA SER A 171 14.32 -6.20 -35.32
C SER A 171 14.29 -5.04 -36.34
N GLY A 172 13.62 -3.95 -35.97
CA GLY A 172 13.43 -2.76 -36.78
C GLY A 172 12.53 -2.93 -38.00
N ALA A 173 11.92 -4.10 -38.22
CA ALA A 173 11.03 -4.34 -39.34
C ALA A 173 9.74 -3.51 -39.20
N THR A 174 9.34 -2.85 -40.29
CA THR A 174 8.10 -2.04 -40.38
C THR A 174 7.02 -2.69 -41.23
N SER A 175 7.37 -3.74 -42.00
CA SER A 175 6.49 -4.50 -42.89
C SER A 175 7.23 -5.74 -43.42
N GLY A 176 6.50 -6.65 -44.08
CA GLY A 176 7.11 -7.74 -44.85
C GLY A 176 7.57 -8.97 -44.06
N ILE A 177 7.29 -9.02 -42.75
CA ILE A 177 7.48 -10.23 -41.92
C ILE A 177 6.55 -11.35 -42.41
N THR A 178 7.02 -12.60 -42.40
CA THR A 178 6.19 -13.80 -42.65
C THR A 178 5.98 -14.64 -41.40
N ASP A 179 4.97 -15.51 -41.42
CA ASP A 179 4.67 -16.42 -40.31
C ASP A 179 5.80 -17.43 -40.02
N GLU A 180 6.59 -17.79 -41.04
CA GLU A 180 7.80 -18.61 -40.89
C GLU A 180 8.89 -17.87 -40.10
N GLN A 181 9.08 -16.56 -40.31
CA GLN A 181 10.06 -15.77 -39.55
C GLN A 181 9.63 -15.60 -38.08
N LEU A 182 8.32 -15.49 -37.83
CA LEU A 182 7.77 -15.45 -36.47
C LEU A 182 7.87 -16.78 -35.73
N GLN A 183 8.12 -17.90 -36.42
CA GLN A 183 7.97 -19.24 -35.86
C GLN A 183 8.89 -19.50 -34.66
N LEU A 184 10.16 -19.09 -34.73
CA LEU A 184 11.11 -19.29 -33.63
C LEU A 184 10.79 -18.39 -32.43
N LEU A 185 10.32 -17.16 -32.65
CA LEU A 185 9.90 -16.27 -31.57
C LEU A 185 8.65 -16.79 -30.87
N ARG A 186 7.64 -17.24 -31.63
CA ARG A 186 6.44 -17.92 -31.12
C ARG A 186 6.79 -19.11 -30.23
N ALA A 187 7.78 -19.92 -30.62
CA ALA A 187 8.25 -21.06 -29.83
C ALA A 187 8.87 -20.63 -28.49
N ASN A 188 9.72 -19.61 -28.49
CA ASN A 188 10.31 -19.05 -27.27
C ASN A 188 9.24 -18.47 -26.34
N MET A 189 8.36 -17.61 -26.85
CA MET A 189 7.30 -16.99 -26.06
C MET A 189 6.29 -18.01 -25.51
N ALA A 190 5.90 -19.02 -26.28
CA ALA A 190 5.03 -20.10 -25.80
C ALA A 190 5.66 -20.86 -24.62
N VAL A 191 6.96 -21.18 -24.71
CA VAL A 191 7.69 -21.89 -23.66
C VAL A 191 7.90 -21.03 -22.42
N ASN A 192 8.23 -19.73 -22.55
CA ASN A 192 8.27 -18.83 -21.40
C ASN A 192 6.90 -18.70 -20.73
N THR A 193 5.84 -18.53 -21.52
CA THR A 193 4.47 -18.43 -21.00
C THR A 193 4.10 -19.66 -20.18
N LEU A 194 4.47 -20.86 -20.64
CA LEU A 194 4.28 -22.10 -19.88
C LEU A 194 5.08 -22.09 -18.56
N MET A 195 6.38 -21.77 -18.58
CA MET A 195 7.20 -21.69 -17.36
C MET A 195 6.65 -20.67 -16.36
N LEU A 196 6.19 -19.50 -16.84
CA LEU A 196 5.53 -18.48 -16.03
C LEU A 196 4.23 -18.99 -15.39
N ILE A 197 3.36 -19.67 -16.14
CA ILE A 197 2.10 -20.23 -15.63
C ILE A 197 2.34 -21.25 -14.52
N LEU A 198 3.37 -22.09 -14.69
CA LEU A 198 3.75 -23.13 -13.72
C LEU A 198 4.53 -22.59 -12.52
N ASP A 199 5.10 -21.38 -12.64
CA ASP A 199 6.13 -20.82 -11.74
C ASP A 199 7.34 -21.77 -11.59
N ASP A 200 7.67 -22.49 -12.68
CA ASP A 200 8.73 -23.50 -12.74
C ASP A 200 9.69 -23.21 -13.90
N PHE A 201 10.81 -22.56 -13.57
CA PHE A 201 11.92 -22.30 -14.49
C PHE A 201 12.99 -23.41 -14.51
N ASP A 202 12.77 -24.47 -13.72
CA ASP A 202 13.53 -25.73 -13.76
C ASP A 202 12.79 -26.81 -14.58
N PHE A 203 11.64 -26.45 -15.19
CA PHE A 203 10.80 -27.34 -16.00
C PHE A 203 11.60 -28.05 -17.10
N ALA A 204 11.42 -29.37 -17.19
CA ALA A 204 12.17 -30.26 -18.09
C ALA A 204 11.26 -31.19 -18.92
N GLY A 205 10.02 -30.78 -19.21
CA GLY A 205 9.10 -31.53 -20.09
C GLY A 205 8.15 -32.52 -19.40
N GLY A 206 7.86 -32.32 -18.12
CA GLY A 206 6.85 -33.12 -17.42
C GLY A 206 5.41 -32.86 -17.92
N SER A 207 4.47 -33.75 -17.56
CA SER A 207 3.04 -33.51 -17.82
C SER A 207 2.50 -32.42 -16.89
N THR A 208 1.84 -31.41 -17.47
CA THR A 208 1.39 -30.19 -16.79
C THR A 208 -0.14 -30.06 -16.78
N SER A 209 -0.67 -29.23 -15.88
CA SER A 209 -2.11 -28.89 -15.81
C SER A 209 -2.56 -27.94 -16.92
N VAL A 210 -1.63 -27.18 -17.52
CA VAL A 210 -1.83 -26.31 -18.68
C VAL A 210 -0.96 -26.82 -19.83
N SER A 211 -1.55 -26.89 -21.02
CA SER A 211 -0.88 -27.41 -22.22
C SER A 211 -0.01 -26.36 -22.90
N LEU A 212 1.13 -26.78 -23.48
CA LEU A 212 1.91 -25.93 -24.37
C LEU A 212 1.12 -25.48 -25.61
N ASP A 213 0.18 -26.31 -26.09
CA ASP A 213 -0.73 -26.00 -27.21
C ASP A 213 -1.54 -24.70 -26.97
N ASP A 214 -2.00 -24.46 -25.73
CA ASP A 214 -2.72 -23.21 -25.42
C ASP A 214 -1.80 -21.99 -25.37
N CYS A 215 -0.53 -22.17 -24.98
CA CYS A 215 0.50 -21.14 -25.00
C CYS A 215 0.96 -20.83 -26.44
N VAL A 216 1.04 -21.85 -27.31
CA VAL A 216 1.29 -21.70 -28.75
C VAL A 216 0.14 -20.98 -29.43
N LYS A 217 -1.12 -21.32 -29.12
CA LYS A 217 -2.30 -20.60 -29.63
C LYS A 217 -2.26 -19.12 -29.28
N LEU A 218 -1.96 -18.78 -28.03
CA LEU A 218 -1.78 -17.38 -27.62
C LEU A 218 -0.65 -16.72 -28.44
N SER A 219 0.52 -17.36 -28.55
CA SER A 219 1.67 -16.85 -29.32
C SER A 219 1.35 -16.63 -30.80
N ASN A 220 0.55 -17.51 -31.42
CA ASN A 220 0.14 -17.39 -32.81
C ASN A 220 -0.90 -16.27 -33.04
N MET A 221 -1.67 -15.92 -32.01
CA MET A 221 -2.64 -14.81 -32.04
C MET A 221 -1.97 -13.46 -31.76
N THR A 222 -0.99 -13.39 -30.85
CA THR A 222 -0.31 -12.14 -30.48
C THR A 222 0.82 -11.76 -31.44
N LEU A 223 1.49 -12.74 -32.03
CA LEU A 223 2.46 -12.55 -33.09
C LEU A 223 1.89 -13.13 -34.38
N ASN A 224 1.29 -12.30 -35.22
CA ASN A 224 0.75 -12.71 -36.53
C ASN A 224 1.25 -11.77 -37.63
N ALA A 225 1.68 -12.32 -38.77
CA ALA A 225 2.25 -11.53 -39.85
C ALA A 225 1.24 -10.60 -40.55
N ALA A 226 -0.03 -11.03 -40.67
CA ALA A 226 -1.10 -10.22 -41.23
C ALA A 226 -1.53 -9.12 -40.26
N ASP A 227 -1.75 -9.48 -38.98
CA ASP A 227 -2.16 -8.51 -37.96
C ASP A 227 -1.07 -7.47 -37.70
N PHE A 228 0.22 -7.86 -37.73
CA PHE A 228 1.35 -6.93 -37.70
C PHE A 228 1.28 -5.92 -38.87
N ALA A 229 0.98 -6.37 -40.09
CA ALA A 229 0.88 -5.47 -41.24
C ALA A 229 -0.31 -4.51 -41.14
N GLU A 230 -1.43 -4.94 -40.56
CA GLU A 230 -2.60 -4.09 -40.29
C GLU A 230 -2.33 -3.07 -39.17
N LEU A 231 -1.78 -3.52 -38.04
CA LEU A 231 -1.36 -2.65 -36.93
C LEU A 231 -0.31 -1.63 -37.37
N ALA A 232 0.70 -2.06 -38.13
CA ALA A 232 1.74 -1.17 -38.65
C ALA A 232 1.17 -0.09 -39.57
N ALA A 233 0.22 -0.42 -40.44
CA ALA A 233 -0.45 0.55 -41.30
C ALA A 233 -1.35 1.52 -40.51
N SER A 234 -2.11 1.01 -39.54
CA SER A 234 -3.03 1.79 -38.72
C SER A 234 -2.30 2.74 -37.77
N ILE A 235 -1.45 2.21 -36.89
CA ILE A 235 -0.76 2.95 -35.84
C ILE A 235 0.23 3.96 -36.43
N SER A 236 0.94 3.62 -37.51
CA SER A 236 1.83 4.59 -38.16
C SER A 236 1.07 5.76 -38.79
N GLY A 237 -0.16 5.51 -39.26
CA GLY A 237 -1.05 6.53 -39.79
C GLY A 237 -1.63 7.44 -38.70
N GLU A 238 -1.94 6.89 -37.53
CA GLU A 238 -2.44 7.60 -36.35
C GLU A 238 -1.36 8.49 -35.71
N LEU A 239 -0.17 7.92 -35.45
CA LEU A 239 0.89 8.57 -34.67
C LEU A 239 1.88 9.39 -35.52
N GLY A 240 1.85 9.26 -36.85
CA GLY A 240 2.75 10.00 -37.75
C GLY A 240 4.22 9.56 -37.71
N GLY A 241 4.54 8.44 -37.06
CA GLY A 241 5.85 7.81 -37.03
C GLY A 241 5.76 6.31 -37.30
N ALA A 242 6.84 5.68 -37.74
CA ALA A 242 6.80 4.27 -38.14
C ALA A 242 6.71 3.33 -36.93
N PHE A 243 5.63 2.56 -36.85
CA PHE A 243 5.48 1.37 -36.00
C PHE A 243 6.49 0.30 -36.43
N ILE A 244 7.19 -0.32 -35.47
CA ILE A 244 8.18 -1.37 -35.71
C ILE A 244 7.81 -2.65 -34.95
N PHE A 245 8.40 -3.77 -35.34
CA PHE A 245 8.10 -5.05 -34.73
C PHE A 245 8.34 -5.10 -33.20
N GLU A 246 9.33 -4.38 -32.68
CA GLU A 246 9.58 -4.27 -31.24
C GLU A 246 8.38 -3.71 -30.44
N ASP A 247 7.55 -2.85 -31.04
CA ASP A 247 6.33 -2.34 -30.41
C ASP A 247 5.31 -3.48 -30.20
N LEU A 248 5.14 -4.32 -31.23
CA LEU A 248 4.27 -5.51 -31.17
C LEU A 248 4.84 -6.57 -30.23
N ALA A 249 6.16 -6.83 -30.30
CA ALA A 249 6.83 -7.83 -29.48
C ALA A 249 6.71 -7.51 -27.98
N THR A 250 6.89 -6.24 -27.60
CA THR A 250 6.69 -5.76 -26.22
C THR A 250 5.23 -5.94 -25.79
N ALA A 251 4.27 -5.51 -26.62
CA ALA A 251 2.85 -5.66 -26.33
C ALA A 251 2.41 -7.13 -26.18
N ALA A 252 2.96 -8.03 -27.01
CA ALA A 252 2.72 -9.46 -26.90
C ALA A 252 3.23 -10.02 -25.56
N VAL A 253 4.39 -9.59 -25.05
CA VAL A 253 4.88 -10.05 -23.73
C VAL A 253 4.04 -9.53 -22.56
N GLU A 254 3.54 -8.29 -22.62
CA GLU A 254 2.62 -7.75 -21.62
C GLU A 254 1.31 -8.55 -21.57
N VAL A 255 0.76 -8.86 -22.74
CA VAL A 255 -0.42 -9.72 -22.91
C VAL A 255 -0.16 -11.14 -22.35
N HIS A 256 0.96 -11.76 -22.70
CA HIS A 256 1.33 -13.09 -22.22
C HIS A 256 1.53 -13.12 -20.70
N THR A 257 2.16 -12.09 -20.13
CA THR A 257 2.36 -11.95 -18.68
C THR A 257 1.03 -11.82 -17.93
N THR A 258 0.07 -11.10 -18.52
CA THR A 258 -1.29 -10.94 -17.99
C THR A 258 -2.03 -12.28 -18.00
N VAL A 259 -2.05 -12.99 -19.12
CA VAL A 259 -2.69 -14.32 -19.24
C VAL A 259 -2.02 -15.34 -18.31
N ALA A 260 -0.68 -15.35 -18.24
CA ALA A 260 0.07 -16.24 -17.37
C ALA A 260 -0.24 -16.02 -15.89
N THR A 261 -0.37 -14.75 -15.47
CA THR A 261 -0.71 -14.39 -14.09
C THR A 261 -2.13 -14.85 -13.73
N GLN A 262 -3.11 -14.65 -14.61
CA GLN A 262 -4.47 -15.12 -14.38
C GLN A 262 -4.56 -16.65 -14.32
N LEU A 263 -3.86 -17.37 -15.21
CA LEU A 263 -3.84 -18.83 -15.19
C LEU A 263 -3.11 -19.38 -13.95
N ARG A 264 -2.08 -18.70 -13.46
CA ARG A 264 -1.42 -19.04 -12.18
C ARG A 264 -2.37 -18.87 -11.00
N GLN A 265 -3.20 -17.82 -10.98
CA GLN A 265 -4.25 -17.63 -9.97
C GLN A 265 -5.33 -18.71 -10.06
N ASP A 266 -5.83 -19.01 -11.26
CA ASP A 266 -6.79 -20.09 -11.50
C ASP A 266 -6.22 -21.42 -10.94
N LEU A 267 -4.95 -21.77 -11.26
CA LEU A 267 -4.27 -22.96 -10.72
C LEU A 267 -4.07 -22.93 -9.20
N ALA A 268 -3.66 -21.80 -8.63
CA ALA A 268 -3.45 -21.64 -7.18
C ALA A 268 -4.75 -21.82 -6.38
N SER A 269 -5.90 -21.45 -6.95
CA SER A 269 -7.23 -21.74 -6.37
C SER A 269 -7.63 -23.23 -6.41
N GLY A 270 -6.81 -24.09 -7.01
CA GLY A 270 -7.15 -25.49 -7.30
C GLY A 270 -8.05 -25.67 -8.53
N THR A 271 -8.34 -24.59 -9.27
CA THR A 271 -9.16 -24.64 -10.48
C THR A 271 -8.29 -25.00 -11.68
N VAL A 272 -8.53 -26.16 -12.30
CA VAL A 272 -7.91 -26.48 -13.59
C VAL A 272 -8.58 -25.62 -14.69
N PRO A 273 -7.82 -24.78 -15.42
CA PRO A 273 -8.39 -23.93 -16.46
C PRO A 273 -9.12 -24.75 -17.53
N THR A 274 -10.40 -24.43 -17.77
CA THR A 274 -11.18 -25.10 -18.82
C THR A 274 -10.80 -24.54 -20.20
N ALA A 275 -11.02 -25.32 -21.26
CA ALA A 275 -10.81 -24.83 -22.63
C ALA A 275 -11.60 -23.54 -22.94
N ALA A 276 -12.79 -23.37 -22.36
CA ALA A 276 -13.59 -22.15 -22.49
C ALA A 276 -12.99 -20.96 -21.74
N ARG A 277 -12.37 -21.19 -20.58
CA ARG A 277 -11.64 -20.16 -19.80
C ARG A 277 -10.37 -19.73 -20.54
N LEU A 278 -9.61 -20.68 -21.07
CA LEU A 278 -8.42 -20.41 -21.88
C LEU A 278 -8.77 -19.61 -23.15
N GLU A 279 -9.85 -19.98 -23.83
CA GLU A 279 -10.39 -19.23 -24.97
C GLU A 279 -10.83 -17.80 -24.60
N GLN A 280 -11.53 -17.63 -23.48
CA GLN A 280 -11.90 -16.30 -22.96
C GLN A 280 -10.65 -15.43 -22.73
N LEU A 281 -9.63 -15.96 -22.05
CA LEU A 281 -8.41 -15.21 -21.75
C LEU A 281 -7.64 -14.84 -23.03
N ARG A 282 -7.60 -15.70 -24.05
CA ARG A 282 -7.01 -15.38 -25.37
C ARG A 282 -7.77 -14.27 -26.10
N ASN A 283 -9.10 -14.26 -26.05
CA ASN A 283 -9.89 -13.24 -26.72
C ASN A 283 -9.76 -11.87 -26.03
N ASN A 284 -9.82 -11.82 -24.69
CA ASN A 284 -9.55 -10.60 -23.92
C ASN A 284 -8.11 -10.07 -24.18
N ALA A 285 -7.14 -10.98 -24.28
CA ALA A 285 -5.76 -10.66 -24.63
C ALA A 285 -5.62 -9.99 -26.01
N LEU A 286 -6.35 -10.47 -27.01
CA LEU A 286 -6.32 -9.93 -28.37
C LEU A 286 -6.97 -8.53 -28.44
N GLU A 287 -8.04 -8.28 -27.69
CA GLU A 287 -8.67 -6.95 -27.60
C GLU A 287 -7.71 -5.89 -27.01
N LEU A 288 -6.84 -6.27 -26.08
CA LEU A 288 -5.85 -5.38 -25.47
C LEU A 288 -4.62 -5.13 -26.36
N LEU A 289 -4.20 -6.13 -27.17
CA LEU A 289 -2.95 -6.12 -27.92
C LEU A 289 -2.75 -4.86 -28.77
N ALA A 290 -3.77 -4.46 -29.55
CA ALA A 290 -3.69 -3.30 -30.43
C ALA A 290 -3.49 -1.98 -29.66
N THR A 291 -4.14 -1.87 -28.49
CA THR A 291 -4.02 -0.70 -27.60
C THR A 291 -2.62 -0.61 -27.02
N ILE A 292 -2.12 -1.70 -26.44
CA ILE A 292 -0.78 -1.77 -25.84
C ILE A 292 0.31 -1.52 -26.91
N ALA A 293 0.16 -2.10 -28.11
CA ALA A 293 1.10 -1.90 -29.21
C ALA A 293 1.14 -0.43 -29.68
N ARG A 294 -0.01 0.24 -29.78
CA ARG A 294 -0.08 1.69 -30.08
C ARG A 294 0.62 2.50 -28.99
N ASP A 295 0.37 2.19 -27.73
CA ASP A 295 0.90 2.96 -26.59
C ASP A 295 2.42 2.78 -26.45
N ASN A 296 2.95 1.57 -26.68
CA ASN A 296 4.39 1.31 -26.78
C ASN A 296 5.03 2.04 -27.97
N CYS A 297 4.39 2.07 -29.13
CA CYS A 297 4.86 2.85 -30.29
C CYS A 297 4.85 4.36 -29.99
N ALA A 298 3.79 4.88 -29.36
CA ALA A 298 3.71 6.29 -28.96
C ALA A 298 4.81 6.65 -27.95
N ALA A 299 5.07 5.79 -26.95
CA ALA A 299 6.17 5.97 -26.01
C ALA A 299 7.53 6.01 -26.73
N ARG A 300 7.81 5.04 -27.62
CA ARG A 300 9.05 5.00 -28.42
C ARG A 300 9.21 6.24 -29.29
N LEU A 301 8.17 6.66 -30.02
CA LEU A 301 8.21 7.87 -30.86
C LEU A 301 8.43 9.13 -30.02
N ASN A 302 7.84 9.22 -28.82
CA ASN A 302 8.06 10.33 -27.89
C ASN A 302 9.49 10.38 -27.32
N THR A 303 10.20 9.24 -27.21
CA THR A 303 11.63 9.25 -26.85
C THR A 303 12.53 9.91 -27.91
N VAL A 304 12.04 10.12 -29.14
CA VAL A 304 12.74 10.88 -30.20
C VAL A 304 12.45 12.39 -30.08
N THR A 305 12.69 12.95 -28.89
CA THR A 305 12.67 14.41 -28.60
C THR A 305 11.61 15.23 -29.35
N VAL A 306 10.35 14.81 -29.29
CA VAL A 306 9.29 15.80 -29.10
C VAL A 306 9.22 16.00 -27.59
N THR A 307 9.77 17.11 -27.11
CA THR A 307 9.53 17.55 -25.72
C THR A 307 8.03 17.78 -25.60
N SER A 308 7.32 16.79 -25.05
CA SER A 308 5.92 16.92 -24.64
C SER A 308 5.85 18.12 -23.71
N THR A 309 5.10 19.15 -24.12
CA THR A 309 5.01 20.37 -23.32
C THR A 309 4.31 20.04 -22.02
N GLY A 310 4.60 20.78 -20.95
CA GLY A 310 3.90 20.60 -19.68
C GLY A 310 2.39 20.69 -19.81
N GLU A 311 1.90 21.48 -20.75
CA GLU A 311 0.48 21.57 -21.14
C GLU A 311 -0.07 20.24 -21.66
N THR A 312 0.62 19.59 -22.60
CA THR A 312 0.20 18.28 -23.12
C THR A 312 0.21 17.23 -22.02
N LEU A 313 1.30 17.15 -21.24
CA LEU A 313 1.45 16.21 -20.13
C LEU A 313 0.39 16.41 -19.05
N PHE A 314 0.10 17.66 -18.68
CA PHE A 314 -0.96 17.99 -17.74
C PHE A 314 -2.34 17.59 -18.29
N ASN A 315 -2.65 17.94 -19.54
CA ASN A 315 -3.94 17.64 -20.14
C ASN A 315 -4.21 16.13 -20.30
N THR A 316 -3.17 15.32 -20.58
CA THR A 316 -3.30 13.86 -20.69
C THR A 316 -3.35 13.17 -19.33
N ASN A 317 -2.47 13.54 -18.39
CA ASN A 317 -2.22 12.75 -17.16
C ASN A 317 -2.83 13.34 -15.89
N CYS A 318 -3.15 14.65 -15.89
CA CYS A 318 -3.56 15.37 -14.68
C CYS A 318 -4.98 15.96 -14.80
N ALA A 319 -5.36 16.51 -15.95
CA ALA A 319 -6.59 17.30 -16.14
C ALA A 319 -7.90 16.52 -15.96
N GLY A 320 -7.85 15.18 -15.97
CA GLY A 320 -9.00 14.33 -15.62
C GLY A 320 -9.38 14.37 -14.14
N CYS A 321 -8.53 14.95 -13.28
CA CYS A 321 -8.77 15.08 -11.84
C CYS A 321 -8.39 16.48 -11.31
N HIS A 322 -7.34 17.08 -11.87
CA HIS A 322 -6.78 18.37 -11.47
C HIS A 322 -7.22 19.50 -12.41
N ASN A 323 -7.35 20.70 -11.87
CA ASN A 323 -7.73 21.89 -12.62
C ASN A 323 -6.59 22.92 -12.65
N LEU A 324 -6.74 23.97 -13.45
CA LEU A 324 -5.89 25.17 -13.39
C LEU A 324 -6.77 26.43 -13.36
N GLY A 325 -6.36 27.43 -12.58
CA GLY A 325 -6.97 28.76 -12.51
C GLY A 325 -8.43 28.82 -12.04
N SER A 326 -8.89 27.84 -11.26
CA SER A 326 -10.28 27.72 -10.79
C SER A 326 -10.45 27.64 -9.27
N GLY A 327 -9.36 27.60 -8.50
CA GLY A 327 -9.34 27.86 -7.06
C GLY A 327 -9.98 26.79 -6.16
N GLY A 328 -10.15 25.56 -6.68
CA GLY A 328 -10.67 24.43 -5.91
C GLY A 328 -9.58 23.54 -5.31
N THR A 329 -9.97 22.54 -4.50
CA THR A 329 -9.07 21.57 -3.82
C THR A 329 -8.22 20.67 -4.72
N MET A 330 -8.37 20.79 -6.04
CA MET A 330 -7.61 20.04 -7.06
C MET A 330 -6.91 20.98 -8.07
N ASP A 331 -6.91 22.30 -7.83
CA ASP A 331 -6.14 23.25 -8.63
C ASP A 331 -4.64 23.03 -8.36
N LEU A 332 -3.80 23.02 -9.41
CA LEU A 332 -2.35 22.86 -9.31
C LEU A 332 -1.56 24.10 -9.80
N SER A 333 -2.22 25.25 -9.98
CA SER A 333 -1.58 26.46 -10.52
C SER A 333 -0.52 27.02 -9.55
N GLY A 334 0.76 26.99 -9.97
CA GLY A 334 1.90 27.39 -9.15
C GLY A 334 2.42 26.32 -8.17
N ASP A 335 1.94 25.08 -8.26
CA ASP A 335 2.27 23.99 -7.33
C ASP A 335 3.38 23.06 -7.85
N SER A 336 4.32 23.56 -8.66
CA SER A 336 5.45 22.77 -9.19
C SER A 336 6.26 22.07 -8.09
N ALA A 337 6.40 22.70 -6.92
CA ALA A 337 7.07 22.14 -5.75
C ALA A 337 6.31 20.94 -5.14
N LEU A 338 4.97 20.96 -5.13
CA LEU A 338 4.17 19.81 -4.66
C LEU A 338 4.21 18.66 -5.66
N LEU A 339 4.20 18.97 -6.96
CA LEU A 339 4.40 17.97 -8.02
C LEU A 339 5.76 17.27 -7.88
N ALA A 340 6.84 18.04 -7.73
CA ALA A 340 8.19 17.50 -7.52
C ALA A 340 8.31 16.69 -6.22
N GLY A 341 7.59 17.07 -5.16
CA GLY A 341 7.52 16.31 -3.91
C GLY A 341 6.71 15.00 -4.01
N LYS A 342 5.68 14.96 -4.86
CA LYS A 342 4.80 13.78 -5.09
C LYS A 342 5.44 12.72 -5.99
N PHE A 343 6.05 13.14 -7.09
CA PHE A 343 6.63 12.25 -8.11
C PHE A 343 8.16 12.10 -8.00
N GLY A 344 8.82 12.92 -7.18
CA GLY A 344 10.24 12.78 -6.87
C GLY A 344 10.61 11.41 -6.31
N ASN A 345 11.85 10.98 -6.54
CA ASN A 345 12.38 9.67 -6.13
C ASN A 345 11.61 8.45 -6.67
N GLY A 346 10.86 8.61 -7.77
CA GLY A 346 10.06 7.53 -8.37
C GLY A 346 8.71 7.30 -7.72
N GLY A 347 8.18 8.30 -6.99
CA GLY A 347 6.82 8.28 -6.46
C GLY A 347 5.77 8.23 -7.56
N SER A 348 4.64 7.58 -7.27
CA SER A 348 3.46 7.55 -8.14
C SER A 348 2.27 8.25 -7.49
N HIS A 349 1.35 8.76 -8.31
CA HIS A 349 0.10 9.34 -7.82
C HIS A 349 -1.08 8.79 -8.62
N ASN A 350 -2.03 8.14 -7.93
CA ASN A 350 -3.19 7.49 -8.55
C ASN A 350 -2.81 6.53 -9.70
N GLY A 351 -1.73 5.77 -9.52
CA GLY A 351 -1.17 4.86 -10.53
C GLY A 351 -0.30 5.52 -11.62
N GLN A 352 -0.34 6.84 -11.76
CA GLN A 352 0.50 7.57 -12.72
C GLN A 352 1.95 7.69 -12.23
N THR A 353 2.90 7.61 -13.15
CA THR A 353 4.32 7.92 -12.95
C THR A 353 4.80 8.89 -14.02
N LEU A 354 5.79 9.71 -13.71
CA LEU A 354 6.37 10.69 -14.63
C LEU A 354 7.89 10.60 -14.58
N SER A 355 8.57 10.72 -15.74
CA SER A 355 10.02 10.84 -15.78
C SER A 355 10.50 12.18 -15.21
N ALA A 356 11.78 12.27 -14.84
CA ALA A 356 12.35 13.50 -14.30
C ALA A 356 12.21 14.73 -15.23
N SER A 357 12.23 14.53 -16.56
CA SER A 357 11.97 15.60 -17.53
C SER A 357 10.50 15.98 -17.61
N GLU A 358 9.58 15.02 -17.49
CA GLU A 358 8.14 15.31 -17.51
C GLU A 358 7.68 16.02 -16.23
N ILE A 359 8.25 15.67 -15.07
CA ILE A 359 8.05 16.40 -13.81
C ILE A 359 8.49 17.86 -13.97
N THR A 360 9.65 18.10 -14.59
CA THR A 360 10.13 19.47 -14.88
C THR A 360 9.20 20.19 -15.84
N ASN A 361 8.84 19.57 -16.97
CA ASN A 361 7.99 20.19 -17.99
C ASN A 361 6.60 20.56 -17.45
N VAL A 362 5.95 19.65 -16.69
CA VAL A 362 4.66 19.94 -16.05
C VAL A 362 4.84 21.02 -14.99
N GLY A 363 5.88 20.96 -14.15
CA GLY A 363 6.18 22.00 -13.16
C GLY A 363 6.30 23.40 -13.78
N ASP A 364 7.08 23.55 -14.84
CA ASP A 364 7.22 24.82 -15.59
C ASP A 364 5.88 25.32 -16.15
N TYR A 365 4.98 24.41 -16.55
CA TYR A 365 3.63 24.75 -17.02
C TYR A 365 2.68 25.16 -15.89
N LEU A 366 2.72 24.48 -14.74
CA LEU A 366 1.96 24.85 -13.55
C LEU A 366 2.33 26.26 -13.06
N ASP A 367 3.64 26.57 -13.04
CA ASP A 367 4.14 27.89 -12.65
C ASP A 367 3.89 28.94 -13.74
N GLY A 368 3.84 28.52 -15.02
CA GLY A 368 3.40 29.36 -16.13
C GLY A 368 1.92 29.76 -16.04
N ALA A 369 1.04 28.84 -15.65
CA ALA A 369 -0.40 29.07 -15.51
C ALA A 369 -0.74 30.14 -14.45
N SER A 370 0.11 30.29 -13.43
CA SER A 370 0.03 31.35 -12.41
C SER A 370 0.23 32.77 -12.97
N ASN A 371 0.88 32.92 -14.13
CA ASN A 371 1.41 34.21 -14.60
C ASN A 371 0.64 34.91 -15.74
N THR A 372 -0.44 34.33 -16.26
CA THR A 372 -1.31 34.98 -17.26
C THR A 372 -2.64 35.41 -16.64
N PRO A 373 -2.88 36.72 -16.36
CA PRO A 373 -4.19 37.18 -15.90
C PRO A 373 -5.22 37.05 -17.04
N PRO A 374 -6.27 36.23 -16.90
CA PRO A 374 -7.34 36.16 -17.89
C PRO A 374 -8.14 37.47 -17.90
N PRO A 375 -8.77 37.85 -19.03
CA PRO A 375 -9.76 38.92 -19.02
C PRO A 375 -10.99 38.48 -18.22
N GLU A 376 -11.07 38.95 -16.98
CA GLU A 376 -12.09 38.62 -15.99
C GLU A 376 -13.51 38.72 -16.57
N PRO A 377 -14.25 37.59 -16.72
CA PRO A 377 -15.71 37.63 -16.76
C PRO A 377 -16.15 38.16 -15.40
N PRO A 378 -16.99 39.21 -15.32
CA PRO A 378 -17.21 39.95 -14.08
C PRO A 378 -17.67 39.00 -12.97
N ALA A 379 -16.81 38.80 -11.97
CA ALA A 379 -17.12 37.94 -10.85
C ALA A 379 -18.40 38.47 -10.20
N ILE A 380 -19.43 37.62 -10.11
CA ILE A 380 -20.56 37.89 -9.23
C ILE A 380 -19.95 37.84 -7.82
N PRO A 381 -19.92 38.95 -7.06
CA PRO A 381 -19.30 38.95 -5.75
C PRO A 381 -20.11 38.03 -4.84
N LEU A 382 -19.56 36.85 -4.55
CA LEU A 382 -20.15 35.91 -3.60
C LEU A 382 -20.24 36.62 -2.24
N THR A 383 -21.44 36.58 -1.68
CA THR A 383 -21.70 37.11 -0.33
C THR A 383 -21.05 36.21 0.72
N GLY A 384 -20.83 36.75 1.92
CA GLY A 384 -20.30 35.95 3.03
C GLY A 384 -21.25 34.81 3.43
N GLU A 385 -22.55 35.00 3.21
CA GLU A 385 -23.58 33.99 3.40
C GLU A 385 -23.45 32.81 2.42
N GLU A 386 -23.16 33.09 1.14
CA GLU A 386 -22.95 32.07 0.12
C GLU A 386 -21.63 31.30 0.35
N LEU A 387 -20.55 32.02 0.70
CA LEU A 387 -19.27 31.41 1.08
C LEU A 387 -19.41 30.52 2.32
N TYR A 388 -20.10 30.98 3.36
CA TYR A 388 -20.36 30.16 4.56
C TYR A 388 -21.22 28.93 4.23
N ALA A 389 -22.23 29.06 3.37
CA ALA A 389 -23.10 27.94 2.98
C ALA A 389 -22.35 26.85 2.22
N LEU A 390 -21.34 27.22 1.42
CA LEU A 390 -20.50 26.30 0.66
C LEU A 390 -19.42 25.64 1.55
N GLU A 391 -18.69 26.44 2.32
CA GLU A 391 -17.43 26.02 2.95
C GLU A 391 -17.56 25.63 4.43
N CYS A 392 -18.56 26.17 5.15
CA CYS A 392 -18.66 26.06 6.61
C CYS A 392 -19.90 25.30 7.08
N GLN A 393 -21.03 25.43 6.39
CA GLN A 393 -22.34 24.96 6.86
C GLN A 393 -22.40 23.44 7.09
N GLY A 394 -21.65 22.65 6.32
CA GLY A 394 -21.64 21.18 6.43
C GLY A 394 -21.21 20.67 7.81
N CYS A 395 -20.31 21.39 8.49
CA CYS A 395 -19.79 21.02 9.82
C CYS A 395 -20.29 21.95 10.93
N HIS A 396 -20.51 23.24 10.63
CA HIS A 396 -20.86 24.25 11.64
C HIS A 396 -22.36 24.54 11.75
N GLY A 397 -23.20 23.92 10.91
CA GLY A 397 -24.63 24.20 10.82
C GLY A 397 -24.93 25.51 10.08
N SER A 398 -26.20 25.86 9.91
CA SER A 398 -26.62 27.08 9.17
C SER A 398 -26.07 28.37 9.81
N LEU A 399 -25.98 29.48 9.06
CA LEU A 399 -25.56 30.79 9.60
C LEU A 399 -26.31 31.19 10.89
N ALA A 400 -27.63 30.96 10.92
CA ALA A 400 -28.48 31.27 12.07
C ALA A 400 -28.22 30.38 13.31
N THR A 401 -27.55 29.24 13.13
CA THR A 401 -27.26 28.23 14.15
C THR A 401 -25.78 27.90 14.24
N SER A 402 -24.89 28.77 13.72
CA SER A 402 -23.47 28.49 13.59
C SER A 402 -22.83 28.24 14.96
N ASN A 403 -22.11 27.12 15.10
CA ASN A 403 -21.36 26.82 16.33
C ASN A 403 -19.93 27.41 16.33
N ILE A 404 -19.56 28.23 15.34
CA ILE A 404 -18.27 28.94 15.32
C ILE A 404 -18.22 29.93 16.48
N SER A 405 -17.23 29.76 17.36
CA SER A 405 -17.03 30.54 18.58
C SER A 405 -16.30 31.85 18.32
N ASP A 406 -15.09 31.81 17.76
CA ASP A 406 -14.37 33.01 17.30
C ASP A 406 -14.76 33.34 15.85
N ARG A 407 -15.73 34.25 15.72
CA ARG A 407 -16.31 34.69 14.45
C ARG A 407 -15.48 35.79 13.76
N THR A 408 -14.30 36.11 14.26
CA THR A 408 -13.41 37.09 13.63
C THR A 408 -12.62 36.47 12.47
N THR A 409 -12.21 37.29 11.50
CA THR A 409 -11.33 36.86 10.40
C THR A 409 -10.04 36.19 10.90
N SER A 410 -9.47 36.70 11.99
CA SER A 410 -8.29 36.11 12.63
C SER A 410 -8.60 34.80 13.36
N GLY A 411 -9.75 34.70 14.04
CA GLY A 411 -10.20 33.47 14.69
C GLY A 411 -10.38 32.31 13.71
N ILE A 412 -11.13 32.57 12.63
CA ILE A 412 -11.37 31.59 11.55
C ILE A 412 -10.05 31.19 10.89
N SER A 413 -9.18 32.16 10.55
CA SER A 413 -7.85 31.88 9.98
C SER A 413 -6.97 31.04 10.90
N ASN A 414 -6.91 31.37 12.20
CA ASN A 414 -6.13 30.62 13.18
C ASN A 414 -6.66 29.20 13.36
N ALA A 415 -7.98 29.00 13.35
CA ALA A 415 -8.59 27.68 13.50
C ALA A 415 -8.32 26.77 12.29
N ILE A 416 -8.33 27.32 11.06
CA ILE A 416 -7.92 26.61 9.84
C ILE A 416 -6.42 26.25 9.91
N ASN A 417 -5.57 27.24 10.21
CA ASN A 417 -4.10 27.05 10.29
C ASN A 417 -3.68 26.04 11.36
N ALA A 418 -4.41 25.96 12.48
CA ALA A 418 -4.17 24.99 13.55
C ALA A 418 -4.91 23.65 13.34
N ASN A 419 -5.56 23.45 12.20
CA ASN A 419 -6.35 22.26 11.86
C ASN A 419 -7.42 21.89 12.92
N VAL A 420 -8.02 22.89 13.56
CA VAL A 420 -9.02 22.66 14.61
C VAL A 420 -10.21 21.93 13.99
N GLY A 421 -10.59 20.77 14.54
CA GLY A 421 -11.70 19.98 14.02
C GLY A 421 -11.49 19.39 12.62
N GLY A 422 -10.25 19.36 12.09
CA GLY A 422 -9.96 18.80 10.77
C GLY A 422 -10.07 19.78 9.60
N MET A 423 -10.15 21.09 9.86
CA MET A 423 -10.38 22.13 8.84
C MET A 423 -9.20 22.42 7.88
N SER A 424 -8.06 21.73 7.94
CA SER A 424 -6.87 22.04 7.12
C SER A 424 -7.03 21.81 5.61
N TYR A 425 -8.20 21.36 5.14
CA TYR A 425 -8.54 21.26 3.71
C TYR A 425 -9.18 22.54 3.14
N LEU A 426 -9.54 23.51 4.00
CA LEU A 426 -10.17 24.77 3.59
C LEU A 426 -9.10 25.79 3.15
N THR A 427 -9.19 26.24 1.90
CA THR A 427 -8.33 27.31 1.35
C THR A 427 -9.17 28.55 1.07
N LEU A 428 -9.10 29.55 1.97
CA LEU A 428 -9.89 30.78 1.89
C LEU A 428 -8.98 32.01 1.88
N SER A 429 -9.23 32.95 0.97
CA SER A 429 -8.50 34.23 0.91
C SER A 429 -8.82 35.12 2.11
N SER A 430 -7.96 36.11 2.37
CA SER A 430 -8.20 37.16 3.38
C SER A 430 -9.54 37.88 3.19
N GLU A 431 -9.96 38.14 1.95
CA GLU A 431 -11.24 38.74 1.60
C GLU A 431 -12.40 37.78 1.87
N GLN A 432 -12.28 36.50 1.50
CA GLN A 432 -13.32 35.49 1.75
C GLN A 432 -13.52 35.28 3.27
N LEU A 433 -12.43 35.19 4.03
CA LEU A 433 -12.47 35.13 5.50
C LEU A 433 -13.08 36.39 6.12
N ALA A 434 -12.87 37.57 5.53
CA ALA A 434 -13.51 38.82 5.96
C ALA A 434 -15.02 38.84 5.63
N LEU A 435 -15.42 38.33 4.47
CA LEU A 435 -16.83 38.20 4.08
C LEU A 435 -17.58 37.21 4.97
N ILE A 436 -17.02 36.02 5.22
CA ILE A 436 -17.60 35.01 6.13
C ILE A 436 -17.73 35.58 7.55
N ALA A 437 -16.69 36.24 8.08
CA ALA A 437 -16.72 36.89 9.39
C ALA A 437 -17.78 38.01 9.48
N ALA A 438 -18.06 38.70 8.37
CA ALA A 438 -19.09 39.75 8.31
C ALA A 438 -20.52 39.20 8.18
N ALA A 439 -20.71 38.04 7.54
CA ALA A 439 -22.01 37.37 7.38
C ALA A 439 -22.41 36.53 8.60
N LEU A 440 -21.43 35.99 9.33
CA LEU A 440 -21.66 35.36 10.63
C LEU A 440 -22.40 36.35 11.56
N PRO A 441 -23.56 35.97 12.12
CA PRO A 441 -24.33 36.91 12.92
C PRO A 441 -23.50 37.35 14.13
N ILE A 442 -23.27 38.67 14.22
CA ILE A 442 -22.69 39.32 15.40
C ILE A 442 -23.47 38.83 16.61
N GLU A 443 -22.77 38.30 17.62
CA GLU A 443 -23.44 37.88 18.86
C GLU A 443 -24.24 39.05 19.43
N THR A 444 -25.57 38.93 19.40
CA THR A 444 -26.41 39.65 20.34
C THR A 444 -25.97 39.17 21.72
N LEU A 445 -25.37 40.10 22.50
CA LEU A 445 -24.69 39.87 23.79
C LEU A 445 -25.00 38.50 24.40
N PRO A 446 -24.00 37.60 24.52
CA PRO A 446 -24.24 36.18 24.71
C PRO A 446 -25.09 35.91 25.96
N PRO A 447 -25.82 34.79 26.00
CA PRO A 447 -26.16 34.19 27.29
C PRO A 447 -24.85 34.11 28.06
N ALA A 448 -24.79 34.72 29.25
CA ALA A 448 -23.54 34.97 29.97
C ALA A 448 -22.60 33.76 29.86
N PRO A 449 -21.31 33.99 29.49
CA PRO A 449 -20.41 32.92 29.03
C PRO A 449 -20.55 31.71 29.92
N ILE A 450 -20.77 30.54 29.31
CA ILE A 450 -20.89 29.28 30.05
C ILE A 450 -19.70 29.27 31.02
N PRO A 451 -19.94 29.31 32.35
CA PRO A 451 -18.86 29.51 33.29
C PRO A 451 -17.78 28.47 33.03
N GLU A 452 -16.52 28.90 32.91
CA GLU A 452 -15.42 27.96 32.78
C GLU A 452 -15.55 26.93 33.91
N ARG A 453 -15.53 25.64 33.55
CA ARG A 453 -15.71 24.57 34.51
C ARG A 453 -14.68 24.76 35.61
N SER A 454 -15.17 24.87 36.84
CA SER A 454 -14.30 24.91 38.00
C SER A 454 -13.48 23.62 38.07
N GLY A 455 -12.32 23.65 38.72
CA GLY A 455 -11.42 22.49 38.76
C GLY A 455 -12.07 21.21 39.29
N ILE A 456 -13.09 21.34 40.15
CA ILE A 456 -13.94 20.24 40.63
C ILE A 456 -14.82 19.66 39.52
N GLU A 457 -15.47 20.49 38.70
CA GLU A 457 -16.32 20.03 37.60
C GLU A 457 -15.49 19.35 36.50
N VAL A 458 -14.26 19.83 36.24
CA VAL A 458 -13.31 19.17 35.33
C VAL A 458 -12.88 17.82 35.93
N TYR A 459 -12.48 17.79 37.20
CA TYR A 459 -12.01 16.58 37.86
C TYR A 459 -13.10 15.48 37.93
N ASP A 460 -14.30 15.83 38.38
CA ASP A 460 -15.41 14.87 38.57
C ASP A 460 -15.87 14.26 37.23
N GLN A 461 -15.77 15.02 36.12
CA GLN A 461 -16.19 14.59 34.78
C GLN A 461 -15.10 13.82 34.02
N GLU A 462 -13.83 14.21 34.15
CA GLU A 462 -12.74 13.77 33.27
C GLU A 462 -11.67 12.93 33.97
N CYS A 463 -11.53 13.01 35.30
CA CYS A 463 -10.38 12.47 36.04
C CYS A 463 -10.76 11.39 37.07
N ALA A 464 -11.86 11.57 37.81
CA ALA A 464 -12.32 10.70 38.91
C ALA A 464 -12.61 9.23 38.52
N GLY A 465 -12.67 8.93 37.22
CA GLY A 465 -12.79 7.55 36.73
C GLY A 465 -11.49 6.73 36.80
N CYS A 466 -10.34 7.37 37.03
CA CYS A 466 -9.01 6.73 37.03
C CYS A 466 -8.10 7.22 38.16
N HIS A 467 -8.27 8.46 38.60
CA HIS A 467 -7.50 9.11 39.64
C HIS A 467 -8.37 9.31 40.87
N MET A 468 -7.79 9.13 42.06
CA MET A 468 -8.39 9.61 43.31
C MET A 468 -7.84 11.01 43.64
N LEU A 469 -8.48 11.73 44.56
CA LEU A 469 -8.03 13.06 44.98
C LEU A 469 -8.12 13.27 46.48
N GLY A 470 -7.14 12.77 47.22
CA GLY A 470 -6.97 12.97 48.66
C GLY A 470 -8.18 12.58 49.50
N SER A 471 -8.93 13.58 49.96
CA SER A 471 -10.18 13.40 50.72
C SER A 471 -11.45 13.81 49.96
N HIS A 472 -11.32 14.19 48.68
CA HIS A 472 -12.45 14.53 47.80
C HIS A 472 -13.21 13.26 47.40
N ASP A 473 -12.46 12.26 46.94
CA ASP A 473 -12.94 10.89 46.72
C ASP A 473 -11.85 9.87 47.07
N THR A 474 -12.18 8.59 46.94
CA THR A 474 -11.24 7.46 47.02
C THR A 474 -11.38 6.54 45.81
N ALA A 475 -11.81 7.07 44.67
CA ALA A 475 -12.18 6.31 43.48
C ALA A 475 -11.13 6.51 42.39
N GLY A 476 -10.25 5.53 42.20
CA GLY A 476 -9.13 5.62 41.27
C GLY A 476 -7.88 4.96 41.84
N ASN A 477 -6.83 4.86 41.02
CA ASN A 477 -5.61 4.12 41.37
C ASN A 477 -4.42 5.02 41.72
N ILE A 478 -4.53 6.33 41.47
CA ILE A 478 -3.42 7.30 41.62
C ILE A 478 -3.97 8.57 42.27
N ASP A 479 -3.39 8.99 43.40
CA ASP A 479 -3.77 10.21 44.11
C ASP A 479 -3.16 11.46 43.45
N LEU A 480 -4.03 12.41 43.07
CA LEU A 480 -3.67 13.70 42.49
C LEU A 480 -3.53 14.84 43.51
N ALA A 481 -3.74 14.58 44.81
CA ALA A 481 -3.67 15.61 45.85
C ALA A 481 -2.29 16.29 45.88
N ALA A 482 -2.30 17.63 45.82
CA ALA A 482 -1.11 18.48 45.68
C ALA A 482 -0.23 18.18 44.46
N LYS A 483 -0.78 17.62 43.37
CA LYS A 483 -0.06 17.32 42.11
C LYS A 483 -0.37 18.29 40.97
N GLY A 484 -0.88 19.49 41.23
CA GLY A 484 -1.37 20.42 40.19
C GLY A 484 -0.38 20.65 39.04
N ILE A 485 0.91 20.92 39.32
CA ILE A 485 1.94 21.11 38.28
C ILE A 485 2.13 19.87 37.40
N LEU A 486 2.06 18.67 37.99
CA LEU A 486 2.20 17.41 37.26
C LEU A 486 0.99 17.13 36.36
N ILE A 487 -0.21 17.53 36.79
CA ILE A 487 -1.44 17.44 35.98
C ILE A 487 -1.30 18.32 34.73
N VAL A 488 -0.88 19.59 34.89
CA VAL A 488 -0.61 20.52 33.77
C VAL A 488 0.36 19.87 32.78
N THR A 489 1.55 19.47 33.25
CA THR A 489 2.60 18.90 32.38
C THR A 489 2.14 17.64 31.66
N LYS A 490 1.32 16.78 32.27
CA LYS A 490 0.84 15.55 31.64
C LYS A 490 -0.23 15.80 30.59
N ILE A 491 -1.19 16.69 30.83
CA ILE A 491 -2.24 17.00 29.85
C ILE A 491 -1.63 17.73 28.63
N GLU A 492 -0.74 18.70 28.85
CA GLU A 492 -0.02 19.39 27.76
C GLU A 492 0.88 18.45 26.92
N THR A 493 1.35 17.34 27.50
CA THR A 493 2.11 16.30 26.78
C THR A 493 1.24 15.17 26.23
N GLY A 494 -0.09 15.37 26.15
CA GLY A 494 -1.01 14.49 25.43
C GLY A 494 -1.54 13.30 26.24
N HIS A 495 -1.57 13.38 27.57
CA HIS A 495 -2.06 12.29 28.42
C HIS A 495 -3.49 11.85 28.04
N MET A 496 -3.61 10.62 27.56
CA MET A 496 -4.87 9.99 27.13
C MET A 496 -5.66 10.80 26.07
N GLY A 497 -4.98 11.65 25.29
CA GLY A 497 -5.62 12.48 24.26
C GLY A 497 -6.56 13.56 24.81
N LYS A 498 -6.52 13.87 26.11
CA LYS A 498 -7.31 14.93 26.73
C LYS A 498 -6.71 16.30 26.39
N SER A 499 -7.58 17.27 26.10
CA SER A 499 -7.23 18.69 26.01
C SER A 499 -8.21 19.50 26.87
N LEU A 500 -7.69 20.52 27.55
CA LEU A 500 -8.44 21.45 28.39
C LEU A 500 -8.01 22.88 28.04
N SER A 501 -8.87 23.87 28.25
CA SER A 501 -8.46 25.27 28.14
C SER A 501 -7.42 25.61 29.22
N SER A 502 -6.59 26.63 28.99
CA SER A 502 -5.55 27.02 29.97
C SER A 502 -6.15 27.43 31.32
N THR A 503 -7.36 28.01 31.35
CA THR A 503 -8.05 28.37 32.59
C THR A 503 -8.69 27.16 33.29
N GLU A 504 -9.28 26.21 32.56
CA GLU A 504 -9.74 24.94 33.16
C GLU A 504 -8.55 24.15 33.72
N LEU A 505 -7.41 24.13 33.01
CA LEU A 505 -6.21 23.43 33.43
C LEU A 505 -5.57 24.06 34.67
N ALA A 506 -5.52 25.39 34.74
CA ALA A 506 -5.13 26.12 35.94
C ALA A 506 -6.11 25.88 37.10
N SER A 507 -7.42 25.92 36.84
CA SER A 507 -8.46 25.67 37.84
C SER A 507 -8.42 24.25 38.40
N LEU A 508 -8.17 23.25 37.54
CA LEU A 508 -7.96 21.85 37.92
C LEU A 508 -6.69 21.67 38.75
N ALA A 509 -5.59 22.32 38.37
CA ALA A 509 -4.35 22.28 39.12
C ALA A 509 -4.50 22.93 40.50
N ASP A 510 -5.15 24.08 40.59
CA ASP A 510 -5.46 24.77 41.85
C ASP A 510 -6.40 23.94 42.72
N PHE A 511 -7.47 23.36 42.14
CA PHE A 511 -8.37 22.44 42.83
C PHE A 511 -7.65 21.23 43.41
N ALA A 512 -6.81 20.56 42.62
CA ALA A 512 -6.01 19.42 43.08
C ALA A 512 -5.02 19.81 44.19
N ASN A 513 -4.53 21.04 44.18
CA ASN A 513 -3.70 21.62 45.24
C ASN A 513 -4.48 22.05 46.49
N THR A 514 -5.83 22.15 46.46
CA THR A 514 -6.61 22.40 47.68
C THR A 514 -6.69 21.19 48.61
N PHE A 515 -6.48 19.99 48.08
CA PHE A 515 -6.40 18.77 48.87
C PHE A 515 -4.97 18.55 49.31
N ALA A 516 -4.77 18.55 50.63
CA ALA A 516 -3.58 17.92 51.18
C ALA A 516 -3.65 16.42 50.84
N PRO A 517 -2.53 15.79 50.45
CA PRO A 517 -2.47 14.32 50.44
C PRO A 517 -2.87 13.82 51.82
N PRO A 518 -3.53 12.64 51.90
CA PRO A 518 -4.11 12.15 53.15
C PRO A 518 -3.06 12.22 54.26
N LEU A 519 -3.41 12.91 55.35
CA LEU A 519 -2.48 13.12 56.46
C LEU A 519 -1.88 11.76 56.85
N PRO A 520 -0.54 11.60 56.79
CA PRO A 520 0.08 10.36 57.22
C PRO A 520 -0.41 10.05 58.63
N PRO A 521 -0.68 8.77 58.94
CA PRO A 521 -1.49 8.37 60.08
C PRO A 521 -1.06 9.12 61.35
N ALA A 522 -2.03 9.64 62.11
CA ALA A 522 -1.80 10.66 63.14
C ALA A 522 -0.86 10.24 64.30
N THR A 523 -0.47 8.97 64.33
CA THR A 523 0.79 8.50 64.94
C THR A 523 1.77 8.19 63.82
N ALA A 524 2.81 9.02 63.66
CA ALA A 524 3.89 8.78 62.71
C ALA A 524 4.36 7.32 62.85
N ARG A 525 4.39 6.59 61.73
CA ARG A 525 4.78 5.18 61.74
C ARG A 525 6.20 5.06 62.30
N SER A 526 6.47 3.97 63.01
CA SER A 526 7.84 3.70 63.44
C SER A 526 8.72 3.57 62.20
N ALA A 527 9.98 4.01 62.29
CA ALA A 527 10.93 3.87 61.20
C ALA A 527 11.07 2.42 60.70
N GLU A 528 10.99 1.46 61.62
CA GLU A 528 10.96 0.03 61.32
C GLU A 528 9.71 -0.38 60.54
N THR A 529 8.53 0.16 60.89
CA THR A 529 7.28 -0.06 60.12
C THR A 529 7.39 0.53 58.73
N ILE A 530 7.86 1.78 58.59
CA ILE A 530 8.06 2.44 57.30
C ILE A 530 9.01 1.63 56.42
N TYR A 531 10.13 1.19 57.01
CA TYR A 531 11.09 0.36 56.32
C TYR A 531 10.43 -0.93 55.84
N ASN A 532 9.78 -1.70 56.72
CA ASN A 532 9.20 -2.99 56.35
C ASN A 532 8.07 -2.86 55.30
N ASP A 533 7.22 -1.83 55.40
CA ASP A 533 6.07 -1.63 54.52
C ASP A 533 6.47 -1.13 53.10
N ILE A 534 7.52 -0.29 53.00
CA ILE A 534 7.85 0.45 51.77
C ILE A 534 9.24 0.13 51.22
N CYS A 535 10.25 -0.05 52.07
CA CYS A 535 11.66 -0.20 51.66
C CYS A 535 12.11 -1.67 51.61
N GLY A 536 11.71 -2.48 52.60
CA GLY A 536 12.24 -3.82 52.89
C GLY A 536 11.84 -4.89 51.88
N ALA A 537 10.90 -4.59 50.97
CA ALA A 537 10.61 -5.44 49.82
C ALA A 537 11.71 -5.37 48.72
N CYS A 538 12.52 -4.30 48.72
CA CYS A 538 13.52 -4.02 47.67
C CYS A 538 14.93 -3.76 48.22
N HIS A 539 15.04 -3.37 49.49
CA HIS A 539 16.27 -3.02 50.19
C HIS A 539 16.49 -3.92 51.40
N MET A 540 17.74 -4.03 51.84
CA MET A 540 18.09 -4.83 53.02
C MET A 540 18.79 -4.01 54.11
N LEU A 541 18.94 -4.62 55.29
CA LEU A 541 19.35 -3.94 56.51
C LEU A 541 20.34 -4.83 57.29
N ASN A 542 21.63 -4.44 57.30
CA ASN A 542 22.76 -5.17 57.88
C ASN A 542 23.07 -6.52 57.21
N GLY A 543 23.53 -6.47 55.97
CA GLY A 543 24.08 -7.62 55.25
C GLY A 543 23.94 -7.51 53.74
N TYR A 544 24.51 -8.50 53.05
CA TYR A 544 24.27 -8.74 51.64
C TYR A 544 23.58 -10.10 51.51
N ASP A 545 22.57 -10.19 50.65
CA ASP A 545 22.07 -11.46 50.13
C ASP A 545 22.43 -11.60 48.65
N ASP A 546 22.24 -12.80 48.14
CA ASP A 546 22.69 -13.21 46.81
C ASP A 546 21.93 -12.52 45.66
N THR A 547 20.96 -11.63 45.95
CA THR A 547 20.17 -10.88 44.95
C THR A 547 20.70 -9.48 44.66
N GLY A 548 21.65 -8.97 45.44
CA GLY A 548 22.34 -7.69 45.17
C GLY A 548 21.57 -6.43 45.56
N SER A 549 20.53 -6.54 46.40
CA SER A 549 19.85 -5.38 46.98
C SER A 549 20.78 -4.50 47.82
N ILE A 550 20.60 -3.18 47.72
CA ILE A 550 21.42 -2.20 48.47
C ILE A 550 21.07 -2.27 49.96
N ASP A 551 22.08 -2.51 50.81
CA ASP A 551 21.98 -2.37 52.27
C ASP A 551 21.86 -0.89 52.64
N LEU A 552 20.81 -0.52 53.37
CA LEU A 552 20.53 0.86 53.77
C LEU A 552 21.07 1.21 55.18
N ALA A 553 21.76 0.30 55.86
CA ALA A 553 22.41 0.58 57.14
C ALA A 553 23.43 1.75 57.01
N GLY A 554 23.25 2.80 57.80
CA GLY A 554 24.08 4.02 57.73
C GLY A 554 23.84 4.92 56.52
N MET A 555 22.77 4.71 55.73
CA MET A 555 22.46 5.48 54.52
C MET A 555 21.30 6.48 54.67
N GLY A 556 20.96 6.90 55.88
CA GLY A 556 19.76 7.69 56.19
C GLY A 556 19.61 8.97 55.35
N SER A 557 20.69 9.75 55.22
CA SER A 557 20.69 10.99 54.40
C SER A 557 20.47 10.74 52.89
N THR A 558 20.94 9.61 52.37
CA THR A 558 20.75 9.20 50.96
C THR A 558 19.30 8.79 50.72
N ALA A 559 18.71 8.02 51.64
CA ALA A 559 17.30 7.62 51.56
C ALA A 559 16.37 8.83 51.50
N VAL A 560 16.58 9.84 52.37
CA VAL A 560 15.79 11.08 52.37
C VAL A 560 15.83 11.80 51.02
N THR A 561 17.04 11.93 50.46
CA THR A 561 17.23 12.63 49.18
C THR A 561 16.53 11.94 48.02
N LYS A 562 16.51 10.59 48.01
CA LYS A 562 15.89 9.80 46.94
C LYS A 562 14.36 9.74 47.06
N VAL A 563 13.82 9.56 48.26
CA VAL A 563 12.35 9.57 48.47
C VAL A 563 11.78 10.96 48.13
N ALA A 564 12.46 12.04 48.52
CA ALA A 564 12.06 13.41 48.15
C ALA A 564 12.06 13.67 46.62
N ALA A 565 12.81 12.88 45.84
CA ALA A 565 12.82 12.94 44.38
C ALA A 565 11.75 12.04 43.71
N GLY A 566 10.83 11.45 44.50
CA GLY A 566 9.73 10.61 44.00
C GLY A 566 10.00 9.11 43.94
N HIS A 567 11.05 8.62 44.60
CA HIS A 567 11.35 7.19 44.67
C HIS A 567 10.71 6.54 45.92
N GLY A 568 9.54 5.92 45.74
CA GLY A 568 8.73 5.32 46.80
C GLY A 568 7.53 6.18 47.20
N ASP A 569 6.69 5.65 48.09
CA ASP A 569 5.49 6.36 48.57
C ASP A 569 5.83 7.64 49.35
N SER A 570 4.88 8.58 49.36
CA SER A 570 5.06 9.87 50.05
C SER A 570 5.11 9.70 51.57
N LEU A 571 6.31 9.79 52.13
CA LEU A 571 6.55 9.90 53.56
C LEU A 571 6.52 11.36 54.03
N SER A 572 6.05 11.61 55.24
CA SER A 572 6.18 12.94 55.87
C SER A 572 7.64 13.27 56.21
N THR A 573 7.97 14.56 56.36
CA THR A 573 9.30 15.01 56.80
C THR A 573 9.72 14.40 58.14
N GLU A 574 8.77 14.16 59.05
CA GLU A 574 9.03 13.57 60.36
C GLU A 574 9.25 12.04 60.26
N GLU A 575 8.45 11.33 59.47
CA GLU A 575 8.70 9.93 59.12
C GLU A 575 10.03 9.74 58.37
N LEU A 576 10.39 10.64 57.45
CA LEU A 576 11.68 10.64 56.74
C LEU A 576 12.86 10.89 57.66
N THR A 577 12.74 11.84 58.60
CA THR A 577 13.79 12.13 59.59
C THR A 577 13.95 10.98 60.57
N SER A 578 12.84 10.36 60.97
CA SER A 578 12.80 9.16 61.83
C SER A 578 13.42 7.96 61.12
N LEU A 579 13.03 7.69 59.86
CA LEU A 579 13.60 6.63 59.02
C LEU A 579 15.11 6.83 58.83
N ALA A 580 15.55 8.04 58.47
CA ALA A 580 16.96 8.36 58.30
C ALA A 580 17.76 8.09 59.58
N SER A 581 17.28 8.64 60.70
CA SER A 581 17.92 8.46 62.00
C SER A 581 18.00 6.99 62.40
N TRP A 582 16.96 6.21 62.13
CA TRP A 582 16.89 4.78 62.42
C TRP A 582 17.82 3.96 61.51
N LEU A 583 17.83 4.21 60.20
CA LEU A 583 18.81 3.64 59.27
C LEU A 583 20.24 3.91 59.74
N ASP A 584 20.50 5.12 60.26
CA ASP A 584 21.80 5.53 60.81
C ASP A 584 22.09 4.97 62.22
N THR A 585 21.12 4.36 62.93
CA THR A 585 21.40 3.60 64.17
C THR A 585 22.00 2.22 63.91
N PHE A 586 21.85 1.69 62.70
CA PHE A 586 22.54 0.48 62.28
C PHE A 586 23.95 0.85 61.85
N ALA A 587 24.93 0.39 62.61
CA ALA A 587 26.32 0.64 62.29
C ALA A 587 26.66 -0.03 60.95
N PRO A 588 27.02 0.73 59.89
CA PRO A 588 27.51 0.11 58.66
C PRO A 588 28.71 -0.77 59.00
N ALA A 589 28.76 -1.97 58.41
CA ALA A 589 29.79 -2.96 58.73
C ALA A 589 31.19 -2.31 58.63
N PRO A 590 32.02 -2.38 59.69
CA PRO A 590 33.20 -1.54 59.78
C PRO A 590 34.18 -1.83 58.63
N PRO A 591 34.58 -0.82 57.83
CA PRO A 591 35.54 -1.03 56.76
C PRO A 591 36.87 -1.50 57.37
N PRO A 592 37.49 -2.57 56.84
CA PRO A 592 38.66 -3.20 57.47
C PRO A 592 39.87 -2.23 57.48
N PRO A 593 40.48 -1.96 58.65
CA PRO A 593 41.46 -0.89 58.80
C PRO A 593 42.89 -1.32 58.46
N THR A 594 43.20 -1.39 57.18
CA THR A 594 44.56 -1.25 56.63
C THR A 594 44.47 -0.53 55.29
N THR A 595 45.51 0.22 54.91
CA THR A 595 45.66 0.67 53.51
C THR A 595 45.73 -0.59 52.64
N ARG A 596 44.62 -0.85 51.93
CA ARG A 596 44.45 -2.08 51.17
C ARG A 596 45.50 -2.14 50.06
N ALA A 597 46.13 -3.30 49.89
CA ALA A 597 46.99 -3.53 48.73
C ALA A 597 46.15 -3.41 47.45
N GLY A 598 46.77 -3.03 46.33
CA GLY A 598 46.08 -2.85 45.05
C GLY A 598 45.19 -4.05 44.67
N GLU A 599 45.68 -5.27 44.93
CA GLU A 599 44.94 -6.53 44.80
C GLU A 599 43.63 -6.58 45.61
N THR A 600 43.70 -6.18 46.88
CA THR A 600 42.56 -6.20 47.79
C THR A 600 41.52 -5.14 47.38
N ILE A 601 41.97 -3.96 46.93
CA ILE A 601 41.08 -2.91 46.40
C ILE A 601 40.41 -3.42 45.12
N TYR A 602 41.19 -3.98 44.19
CA TYR A 602 40.67 -4.50 42.94
C TYR A 602 39.63 -5.57 43.20
N ASN A 603 39.96 -6.63 43.93
CA ASN A 603 39.05 -7.75 44.19
C ASN A 603 37.75 -7.33 44.92
N GLN A 604 37.77 -6.24 45.70
CA GLN A 604 36.60 -5.77 46.45
C GLN A 604 35.77 -4.69 45.72
N SER A 605 36.37 -3.89 44.84
CA SER A 605 35.75 -2.67 44.31
C SER A 605 35.83 -2.52 42.79
N CYS A 606 36.59 -3.38 42.10
CA CYS A 606 36.75 -3.35 40.64
C CYS A 606 36.49 -4.72 40.00
N GLY A 607 36.90 -5.80 40.66
CA GLY A 607 36.90 -7.19 40.18
C GLY A 607 35.53 -7.78 39.84
N ALA A 608 34.46 -7.16 40.36
CA ALA A 608 33.08 -7.52 40.04
C ALA A 608 32.63 -6.99 38.66
N CYS A 609 33.27 -5.94 38.15
CA CYS A 609 32.96 -5.31 36.86
C CYS A 609 34.14 -5.33 35.89
N HIS A 610 35.36 -5.61 36.33
CA HIS A 610 36.54 -5.73 35.49
C HIS A 610 37.23 -7.04 35.85
N LYS A 611 37.62 -7.83 34.86
CA LYS A 611 38.49 -8.98 35.07
C LYS A 611 39.90 -8.65 34.62
N LEU A 612 40.88 -9.35 35.21
CA LEU A 612 42.24 -9.39 34.70
C LEU A 612 42.37 -10.59 33.78
N TYR A 613 43.06 -10.39 32.65
CA TYR A 613 43.30 -11.42 31.64
C TYR A 613 42.02 -11.94 30.95
N GLY A 614 41.16 -10.99 30.56
CA GLY A 614 39.93 -11.24 29.79
C GLY A 614 38.79 -10.28 30.13
N TYR A 615 37.84 -10.15 29.21
CA TYR A 615 36.61 -9.39 29.39
C TYR A 615 35.58 -10.22 30.19
N ASP A 616 34.66 -9.55 30.89
CA ASP A 616 33.47 -10.22 31.44
C ASP A 616 32.34 -10.32 30.40
N SER A 617 31.27 -11.02 30.75
CA SER A 617 30.11 -11.25 29.87
C SER A 617 29.28 -10.00 29.55
N VAL A 618 29.66 -8.84 30.09
CA VAL A 618 29.03 -7.53 29.84
C VAL A 618 29.91 -6.61 29.00
N GLY A 619 31.10 -7.08 28.58
CA GLY A 619 32.02 -6.36 27.69
C GLY A 619 32.95 -5.37 28.41
N ASN A 620 33.07 -5.46 29.74
CA ASN A 620 33.92 -4.52 30.48
C ASN A 620 35.41 -4.76 30.23
N ILE A 621 36.16 -3.65 30.11
CA ILE A 621 37.58 -3.61 29.71
C ILE A 621 38.48 -4.33 30.74
N ASP A 622 39.37 -5.20 30.26
CA ASP A 622 40.47 -5.79 31.03
C ASP A 622 41.46 -4.70 31.46
N LEU A 623 41.76 -4.62 32.76
CA LEU A 623 42.59 -3.58 33.35
C LEU A 623 44.07 -3.98 33.53
N ALA A 624 44.48 -5.17 33.10
CA ALA A 624 45.88 -5.62 33.18
C ALA A 624 46.81 -4.69 32.38
N GLY A 625 47.80 -4.09 33.05
CA GLY A 625 48.73 -3.12 32.45
C GLY A 625 48.11 -1.73 32.15
N MET A 626 46.93 -1.42 32.70
CA MET A 626 46.21 -0.16 32.46
C MET A 626 46.19 0.79 33.68
N GLY A 627 47.17 0.71 34.58
CA GLY A 627 47.20 1.45 35.85
C GLY A 627 47.07 2.97 35.70
N SER A 628 47.76 3.56 34.72
CA SER A 628 47.65 5.00 34.41
C SER A 628 46.24 5.44 33.94
N THR A 629 45.55 4.58 33.17
CA THR A 629 44.18 4.81 32.72
C THR A 629 43.19 4.69 33.90
N ALA A 630 43.37 3.66 34.73
CA ALA A 630 42.57 3.47 35.94
C ALA A 630 42.70 4.68 36.88
N LEU A 631 43.93 5.14 37.16
CA LEU A 631 44.19 6.31 38.00
C LEU A 631 43.46 7.57 37.49
N THR A 632 43.48 7.79 36.18
CA THR A 632 42.81 8.93 35.53
C THR A 632 41.29 8.87 35.69
N LYS A 633 40.68 7.67 35.59
CA LYS A 633 39.22 7.49 35.74
C LYS A 633 38.77 7.55 37.19
N LEU A 634 39.54 6.96 38.11
CA LEU A 634 39.29 7.04 39.56
C LEU A 634 39.31 8.49 40.06
N ALA A 635 40.25 9.31 39.57
CA ALA A 635 40.32 10.74 39.88
C ALA A 635 39.07 11.54 39.40
N THR A 636 38.31 11.02 38.44
CA THR A 636 37.03 11.60 37.98
C THR A 636 35.79 11.02 38.68
N GLY A 637 35.96 10.19 39.72
CA GLY A 637 34.88 9.65 40.56
C GLY A 637 34.29 8.32 40.10
N HIS A 638 34.82 7.70 39.03
CA HIS A 638 34.44 6.34 38.64
C HIS A 638 35.05 5.33 39.62
N GLY A 639 34.32 4.27 40.01
CA GLY A 639 34.79 3.28 41.00
C GLY A 639 34.60 3.65 42.48
N GLY A 640 33.90 4.75 42.78
CA GLY A 640 33.57 5.16 44.15
C GLY A 640 34.68 5.95 44.86
N THR A 641 34.51 6.22 46.14
CA THR A 641 35.40 7.08 46.94
C THR A 641 36.62 6.32 47.47
N LEU A 642 37.55 5.96 46.59
CA LEU A 642 38.88 5.49 46.98
C LEU A 642 39.77 6.67 47.39
N SER A 643 40.57 6.51 48.44
CA SER A 643 41.59 7.51 48.81
C SER A 643 42.69 7.61 47.74
N THR A 644 43.37 8.76 47.61
CA THR A 644 44.43 8.95 46.61
C THR A 644 45.60 7.97 46.75
N GLU A 645 45.85 7.45 47.96
CA GLU A 645 46.82 6.39 48.21
C GLU A 645 46.32 5.03 47.71
N GLU A 646 45.05 4.67 47.97
CA GLU A 646 44.43 3.47 47.41
C GLU A 646 44.36 3.51 45.87
N GLN A 647 44.03 4.66 45.28
CA GLN A 647 44.04 4.86 43.82
C GLN A 647 45.46 4.63 43.24
N SER A 648 46.49 5.07 43.95
CA SER A 648 47.89 4.83 43.55
C SER A 648 48.29 3.36 43.72
N ASN A 649 47.84 2.70 44.78
CA ASN A 649 48.13 1.29 45.06
C ASN A 649 47.47 0.35 44.04
N ILE A 650 46.22 0.60 43.63
CA ILE A 650 45.56 -0.20 42.60
C ILE A 650 46.19 0.04 41.22
N ALA A 651 46.50 1.30 40.86
CA ALA A 651 47.19 1.60 39.61
C ALA A 651 48.56 0.88 39.51
N ALA A 652 49.39 1.00 40.54
CA ALA A 652 50.69 0.35 40.59
C ALA A 652 50.59 -1.18 40.55
N TRP A 653 49.54 -1.77 41.12
CA TRP A 653 49.31 -3.21 41.09
C TRP A 653 48.82 -3.70 39.72
N LEU A 654 47.91 -2.96 39.07
CA LEU A 654 47.45 -3.27 37.70
C LEU A 654 48.62 -3.29 36.70
N ASP A 655 49.59 -2.40 36.85
CA ASP A 655 50.81 -2.34 36.03
C ASP A 655 51.82 -3.47 36.33
N THR A 656 51.61 -4.30 37.36
CA THR A 656 52.43 -5.52 37.57
C THR A 656 52.02 -6.69 36.66
N PHE A 657 50.84 -6.61 36.05
CA PHE A 657 50.35 -7.62 35.11
C PHE A 657 50.82 -7.28 33.69
N ALA A 658 51.77 -8.06 33.17
CA ALA A 658 52.17 -7.96 31.78
C ALA A 658 50.98 -8.30 30.87
N PRO A 659 50.59 -7.44 29.91
CA PRO A 659 49.45 -7.71 29.05
C PRO A 659 49.76 -8.91 28.14
N THR A 660 49.00 -9.98 28.30
CA THR A 660 48.91 -11.03 27.27
C THR A 660 48.25 -10.43 26.04
N PRO A 661 48.73 -10.66 24.81
CA PRO A 661 47.96 -10.36 23.61
C PRO A 661 46.60 -11.04 23.76
N PRO A 662 45.48 -10.32 23.64
CA PRO A 662 44.20 -10.84 24.09
C PRO A 662 43.86 -12.09 23.29
N PRO A 663 43.45 -13.20 23.94
CA PRO A 663 42.62 -14.16 23.24
C PRO A 663 41.37 -13.38 22.81
N ALA A 664 40.98 -13.50 21.55
CA ALA A 664 39.79 -12.80 21.07
C ALA A 664 38.59 -13.27 21.91
N VAL A 665 38.07 -12.39 22.77
CA VAL A 665 36.83 -12.62 23.49
C VAL A 665 35.73 -12.05 22.62
N ASP A 666 34.83 -12.93 22.23
CA ASP A 666 33.84 -12.66 21.22
C ASP A 666 32.82 -11.63 21.73
N ARG A 667 32.72 -10.47 21.06
CA ARG A 667 31.74 -9.42 21.36
C ARG A 667 30.31 -9.96 21.36
N ASN A 668 29.42 -9.33 22.14
CA ASN A 668 28.00 -9.70 22.17
C ASN A 668 27.29 -9.32 20.85
N GLY A 669 26.17 -9.99 20.56
CA GLY A 669 25.50 -9.87 19.26
C GLY A 669 25.04 -8.45 18.91
N GLU A 670 24.54 -7.70 19.89
CA GLU A 670 24.13 -6.30 19.72
C GLU A 670 25.28 -5.39 19.29
N THR A 671 26.44 -5.55 19.93
CA THR A 671 27.63 -4.76 19.62
C THR A 671 28.16 -5.12 18.23
N VAL A 672 28.22 -6.41 17.91
CA VAL A 672 28.62 -6.87 16.56
C VAL A 672 27.65 -6.34 15.50
N TYR A 673 26.34 -6.36 15.76
CA TYR A 673 25.34 -5.79 14.85
C TYR A 673 25.53 -4.29 14.66
N ASN A 674 25.56 -3.50 15.73
CA ASN A 674 25.60 -2.04 15.64
C ASN A 674 26.90 -1.54 14.97
N GLU A 675 28.04 -2.21 15.19
CA GLU A 675 29.32 -1.83 14.61
C GLU A 675 29.50 -2.26 13.14
N ASN A 676 28.93 -3.42 12.74
CA ASN A 676 29.27 -4.06 11.45
C ASN A 676 28.07 -4.30 10.51
N CYS A 677 26.84 -4.25 11.01
CA CYS A 677 25.62 -4.61 10.27
C CYS A 677 24.59 -3.47 10.22
N GLY A 678 24.36 -2.75 11.32
CA GLY A 678 23.31 -1.73 11.48
C GLY A 678 23.44 -0.49 10.59
N GLY A 679 24.58 -0.31 9.92
CA GLY A 679 24.77 0.70 8.88
C GLY A 679 24.16 0.32 7.51
N CYS A 680 23.84 -0.96 7.31
CA CYS A 680 23.29 -1.51 6.06
C CYS A 680 22.04 -2.37 6.24
N HIS A 681 21.80 -2.89 7.45
CA HIS A 681 20.60 -3.66 7.81
C HIS A 681 19.82 -2.92 8.89
N LYS A 682 18.51 -3.13 8.92
CA LYS A 682 17.64 -2.70 10.03
C LYS A 682 17.08 -3.92 10.76
N LEU A 683 16.51 -3.65 11.94
CA LEU A 683 15.62 -4.54 12.66
C LEU A 683 14.24 -3.93 12.63
N TYR A 684 13.23 -4.72 12.29
CA TYR A 684 11.83 -4.29 12.11
C TYR A 684 11.60 -3.35 10.93
N GLY A 685 11.72 -3.91 9.73
CA GLY A 685 11.34 -3.29 8.46
C GLY A 685 12.49 -3.12 7.48
N TYR A 686 12.15 -3.07 6.20
CA TYR A 686 13.09 -2.83 5.10
C TYR A 686 13.44 -1.35 4.99
N ASP A 687 14.66 -1.03 4.55
CA ASP A 687 14.97 0.30 4.02
C ASP A 687 14.68 0.38 2.51
N ALA A 688 14.77 1.59 1.94
CA ALA A 688 14.47 1.86 0.54
C ALA A 688 15.46 1.21 -0.46
N VAL A 689 16.47 0.47 0.01
CA VAL A 689 17.43 -0.27 -0.82
C VAL A 689 17.17 -1.78 -0.77
N GLY A 690 16.12 -2.23 -0.07
CA GLY A 690 15.71 -3.64 -0.01
C GLY A 690 16.63 -4.52 0.84
N ASN A 691 17.40 -3.92 1.76
CA ASN A 691 18.26 -4.68 2.66
C ASN A 691 17.43 -5.58 3.59
N VAL A 692 17.85 -6.84 3.72
CA VAL A 692 17.12 -7.89 4.47
C VAL A 692 17.02 -7.50 5.95
N ASP A 693 15.80 -7.52 6.49
CA ASP A 693 15.54 -7.44 7.93
C ASP A 693 16.12 -8.69 8.61
N LEU A 694 16.98 -8.50 9.60
CA LEU A 694 17.70 -9.59 10.25
C LEU A 694 17.01 -10.11 11.52
N ALA A 695 15.85 -9.57 11.91
CA ALA A 695 15.07 -10.08 13.04
C ALA A 695 14.65 -11.54 12.80
N SER A 696 14.96 -12.44 13.75
CA SER A 696 14.75 -13.88 13.64
C SER A 696 15.51 -14.57 12.47
N GLN A 697 16.58 -13.97 11.96
CA GLN A 697 17.39 -14.49 10.84
C GLN A 697 18.82 -14.91 11.27
N GLY A 698 19.03 -15.31 12.53
CA GLY A 698 20.35 -15.61 13.08
C GLY A 698 21.11 -16.68 12.30
N SER A 699 20.42 -17.75 11.89
CA SER A 699 21.02 -18.82 11.05
C SER A 699 21.46 -18.32 9.66
N LEU A 700 20.73 -17.36 9.07
CA LEU A 700 21.09 -16.74 7.79
C LEU A 700 22.30 -15.80 7.98
N ALA A 701 22.32 -14.99 9.04
CA ALA A 701 23.44 -14.14 9.39
C ALA A 701 24.73 -14.96 9.58
N LEU A 702 24.67 -16.07 10.34
CA LEU A 702 25.79 -16.99 10.54
C LEU A 702 26.35 -17.50 9.19
N THR A 703 25.47 -17.91 8.29
CA THR A 703 25.83 -18.42 6.95
C THR A 703 26.49 -17.34 6.09
N LYS A 704 26.05 -16.07 6.18
CA LYS A 704 26.62 -14.95 5.42
C LYS A 704 27.96 -14.47 5.98
N LEU A 705 28.12 -14.42 7.30
CA LEU A 705 29.38 -14.05 7.96
C LEU A 705 30.48 -15.09 7.67
N ALA A 706 30.12 -16.38 7.61
CA ALA A 706 31.03 -17.45 7.15
C ALA A 706 31.52 -17.27 5.70
N THR A 707 30.83 -16.48 4.88
CA THR A 707 31.26 -16.09 3.52
C THR A 707 32.00 -14.73 3.46
N GLY A 708 32.30 -14.13 4.62
CA GLY A 708 33.07 -12.87 4.72
C GLY A 708 32.24 -11.58 4.59
N HIS A 709 30.91 -11.68 4.55
CA HIS A 709 30.01 -10.53 4.57
C HIS A 709 29.87 -9.97 5.99
N GLY A 710 29.99 -8.65 6.19
CA GLY A 710 29.92 -8.04 7.54
C GLY A 710 31.28 -7.89 8.26
N GLY A 711 32.41 -8.00 7.54
CA GLY A 711 33.74 -7.77 8.10
C GLY A 711 34.32 -8.96 8.88
N SER A 712 35.48 -8.75 9.50
CA SER A 712 36.18 -9.80 10.26
C SER A 712 35.61 -9.97 11.66
N VAL A 713 34.55 -10.76 11.77
CA VAL A 713 33.98 -11.25 13.04
C VAL A 713 34.45 -12.68 13.33
N THR A 714 34.74 -12.96 14.61
CA THR A 714 35.19 -14.30 15.05
C THR A 714 34.04 -15.33 15.02
N SER A 715 34.37 -16.62 15.13
CA SER A 715 33.38 -17.70 15.08
C SER A 715 32.33 -17.63 16.19
N GLY A 716 32.68 -17.16 17.40
CA GLY A 716 31.69 -16.93 18.46
C GLY A 716 31.02 -15.56 18.39
N GLU A 717 31.61 -14.53 17.76
CA GLU A 717 30.90 -13.28 17.44
C GLU A 717 29.76 -13.54 16.46
N GLN A 718 30.00 -14.39 15.47
CA GLN A 718 28.96 -14.89 14.56
C GLN A 718 27.84 -15.58 15.33
N LEU A 719 28.17 -16.47 16.27
CA LEU A 719 27.17 -17.20 17.06
C LEU A 719 26.41 -16.26 18.04
N ASN A 720 27.10 -15.30 18.64
CA ASN A 720 26.49 -14.30 19.53
C ASN A 720 25.54 -13.37 18.75
N LEU A 721 25.93 -12.94 17.55
CA LEU A 721 25.09 -12.16 16.64
C LEU A 721 23.87 -12.97 16.19
N ALA A 722 24.06 -14.23 15.77
CA ALA A 722 22.96 -15.10 15.38
C ALA A 722 21.93 -15.27 16.51
N ASN A 723 22.38 -15.66 17.71
CA ASN A 723 21.52 -15.84 18.87
C ASN A 723 20.78 -14.55 19.28
N TRP A 724 21.42 -13.39 19.15
CA TRP A 724 20.80 -12.09 19.47
C TRP A 724 19.74 -11.68 18.45
N LEU A 725 20.03 -11.85 17.15
CA LEU A 725 19.04 -11.64 16.07
C LEU A 725 17.79 -12.51 16.25
N ASP A 726 17.98 -13.74 16.74
CA ASP A 726 16.89 -14.68 17.04
C ASP A 726 16.12 -14.37 18.35
N THR A 727 16.50 -13.32 19.11
CA THR A 727 15.67 -12.81 20.22
C THR A 727 14.57 -11.83 19.79
N PHE A 728 14.69 -11.26 18.59
CA PHE A 728 13.66 -10.40 18.01
C PHE A 728 12.56 -11.26 17.40
N ALA A 729 11.34 -11.12 17.91
CA ALA A 729 10.18 -11.80 17.33
C ALA A 729 10.06 -11.41 15.83
N PRO A 730 9.87 -12.37 14.91
CA PRO A 730 9.69 -12.05 13.50
C PRO A 730 8.49 -11.12 13.32
N ALA A 731 8.54 -10.27 12.30
CA ALA A 731 7.36 -9.52 11.85
C ALA A 731 6.18 -10.49 11.68
N PRO A 732 4.96 -10.10 12.08
CA PRO A 732 3.84 -11.04 12.17
C PRO A 732 3.65 -11.78 10.83
N PRO A 733 3.38 -13.10 10.88
CA PRO A 733 3.28 -13.91 9.67
C PRO A 733 2.21 -13.34 8.73
N PRO A 734 2.34 -13.54 7.41
CA PRO A 734 1.33 -13.08 6.46
C PRO A 734 -0.05 -13.58 6.92
N VAL A 735 -0.97 -12.64 7.08
CA VAL A 735 -2.36 -12.95 7.41
C VAL A 735 -2.90 -13.82 6.29
N VAL A 736 -3.21 -15.08 6.59
CA VAL A 736 -3.85 -15.98 5.63
C VAL A 736 -5.21 -15.37 5.30
N ALA A 737 -5.39 -14.95 4.05
CA ALA A 737 -6.59 -14.27 3.63
C ALA A 737 -7.84 -15.12 3.89
N ARG A 738 -8.83 -14.56 4.58
CA ARG A 738 -10.15 -15.19 4.74
C ARG A 738 -10.80 -15.41 3.37
N GLY A 739 -11.61 -16.45 3.26
CA GLY A 739 -12.40 -16.71 2.06
C GLY A 739 -13.49 -15.63 1.90
N GLY A 740 -13.87 -15.30 0.66
CA GLY A 740 -14.78 -14.17 0.40
C GLY A 740 -16.12 -14.24 1.13
N GLN A 741 -16.65 -15.45 1.34
CA GLN A 741 -17.85 -15.69 2.16
C GLN A 741 -17.63 -15.29 3.63
N GLU A 742 -16.49 -15.68 4.21
CA GLU A 742 -16.16 -15.39 5.62
C GLU A 742 -15.94 -13.88 5.82
N VAL A 743 -15.32 -13.21 4.84
CA VAL A 743 -15.19 -11.74 4.83
C VAL A 743 -16.57 -11.09 4.75
N TYR A 744 -17.48 -11.58 3.90
CA TYR A 744 -18.84 -11.05 3.81
C TYR A 744 -19.65 -11.26 5.10
N ASP A 745 -19.66 -12.48 5.64
CA ASP A 745 -20.43 -12.86 6.83
C ASP A 745 -20.01 -12.05 8.07
N VAL A 746 -18.72 -11.72 8.20
CA VAL A 746 -18.18 -10.96 9.34
C VAL A 746 -18.31 -9.44 9.14
N GLU A 747 -17.96 -8.92 7.96
CA GLU A 747 -17.75 -7.48 7.76
C GLU A 747 -18.91 -6.78 7.03
N CYS A 748 -19.72 -7.51 6.25
CA CYS A 748 -20.67 -6.94 5.28
C CYS A 748 -22.15 -7.25 5.57
N ALA A 749 -22.47 -8.49 5.97
CA ALA A 749 -23.84 -8.99 6.15
C ALA A 749 -24.67 -8.25 7.22
N GLY A 750 -24.01 -7.52 8.12
CA GLY A 750 -24.69 -6.66 9.10
C GLY A 750 -25.33 -5.40 8.51
N CYS A 751 -24.99 -5.04 7.26
CA CYS A 751 -25.47 -3.82 6.58
C CYS A 751 -26.04 -4.14 5.19
N HIS A 752 -25.31 -4.90 4.39
CA HIS A 752 -25.68 -5.31 3.05
C HIS A 752 -26.40 -6.64 3.05
N LYS A 753 -27.12 -6.90 1.96
CA LYS A 753 -27.68 -8.21 1.62
C LYS A 753 -27.09 -8.68 0.28
N VAL A 754 -27.17 -9.98 0.02
CA VAL A 754 -26.79 -10.61 -1.25
C VAL A 754 -27.94 -11.49 -1.73
N ASN A 755 -28.56 -11.09 -2.84
CA ASN A 755 -29.72 -11.78 -3.40
C ASN A 755 -29.45 -13.28 -3.65
N GLY A 756 -30.19 -14.14 -2.95
CA GLY A 756 -30.05 -15.60 -3.02
C GLY A 756 -29.09 -16.22 -1.99
N TYR A 757 -28.42 -15.41 -1.18
CA TYR A 757 -27.65 -15.84 -0.01
C TYR A 757 -28.39 -15.54 1.30
N ASP A 758 -28.75 -14.27 1.51
CA ASP A 758 -29.50 -13.78 2.67
C ASP A 758 -30.65 -12.83 2.25
N ALA A 759 -31.45 -12.41 3.23
CA ALA A 759 -32.63 -11.58 3.02
C ALA A 759 -32.65 -10.29 3.86
N ASP A 760 -31.71 -10.16 4.80
CA ASP A 760 -31.64 -9.09 5.78
C ASP A 760 -30.48 -8.15 5.45
N GLY A 761 -30.71 -6.85 5.58
CA GLY A 761 -29.77 -5.80 5.17
C GLY A 761 -30.53 -4.53 4.79
N THR A 762 -30.07 -3.37 5.26
CA THR A 762 -30.72 -2.07 5.01
C THR A 762 -29.99 -1.23 3.96
N ALA A 763 -28.75 -1.60 3.64
CA ALA A 763 -27.96 -1.03 2.55
C ALA A 763 -28.29 -1.72 1.20
N PRO A 764 -27.78 -1.20 0.06
CA PRO A 764 -28.00 -1.80 -1.25
C PRO A 764 -27.54 -3.27 -1.33
N ASP A 765 -28.20 -4.04 -2.21
CA ASP A 765 -27.79 -5.39 -2.58
C ASP A 765 -26.44 -5.35 -3.30
N ILE A 766 -25.53 -6.27 -2.96
CA ILE A 766 -24.17 -6.31 -3.54
C ILE A 766 -23.86 -7.61 -4.29
N ALA A 767 -24.87 -8.45 -4.56
CA ALA A 767 -24.75 -9.57 -5.49
C ALA A 767 -24.25 -9.11 -6.87
N GLY A 768 -23.15 -9.70 -7.36
CA GLY A 768 -22.54 -9.34 -8.64
C GLY A 768 -21.83 -7.99 -8.69
N ASN A 769 -21.46 -7.42 -7.53
CA ASN A 769 -20.82 -6.10 -7.41
C ASN A 769 -19.49 -6.15 -6.63
N GLY A 770 -18.66 -7.17 -6.87
CA GLY A 770 -17.39 -7.37 -6.18
C GLY A 770 -16.40 -6.21 -6.38
N SER A 771 -16.31 -5.69 -7.61
CA SER A 771 -15.45 -4.55 -7.95
C SER A 771 -15.91 -3.26 -7.26
N GLY A 772 -17.23 -3.01 -7.18
CA GLY A 772 -17.78 -1.85 -6.49
C GLY A 772 -17.62 -1.92 -4.97
N ALA A 773 -17.77 -3.11 -4.37
CA ALA A 773 -17.46 -3.34 -2.96
C ALA A 773 -15.97 -3.05 -2.66
N THR A 774 -15.07 -3.58 -3.49
CA THR A 774 -13.62 -3.36 -3.40
C THR A 774 -13.27 -1.86 -3.50
N LEU A 775 -13.84 -1.14 -4.47
CA LEU A 775 -13.62 0.30 -4.64
C LEU A 775 -14.06 1.09 -3.41
N LYS A 776 -15.18 0.71 -2.78
CA LYS A 776 -15.70 1.38 -1.58
C LYS A 776 -14.83 1.10 -0.36
N ILE A 777 -14.43 -0.15 -0.12
CA ILE A 777 -13.59 -0.51 1.03
C ILE A 777 -12.23 0.19 0.94
N ASN A 778 -11.60 0.22 -0.25
CA ASN A 778 -10.37 1.00 -0.49
C ASN A 778 -10.57 2.53 -0.28
N GLY A 779 -11.78 3.04 -0.48
CA GLY A 779 -12.18 4.41 -0.16
C GLY A 779 -12.54 4.65 1.32
N SER A 780 -12.19 3.74 2.24
CA SER A 780 -12.54 3.76 3.67
C SER A 780 -14.06 3.66 3.92
N HIS A 781 -14.65 2.50 3.59
CA HIS A 781 -16.06 2.25 3.85
C HIS A 781 -16.31 1.76 5.29
N ASN A 782 -16.95 2.60 6.11
CA ASN A 782 -17.41 2.29 7.46
C ASN A 782 -16.33 1.74 8.42
N GLY A 783 -15.05 2.08 8.18
CA GLY A 783 -13.92 1.60 8.97
C GLY A 783 -13.50 0.14 8.69
N VAL A 784 -14.13 -0.54 7.73
CA VAL A 784 -13.69 -1.87 7.27
C VAL A 784 -12.36 -1.71 6.54
N SER A 785 -11.37 -2.49 6.95
CA SER A 785 -10.04 -2.54 6.33
C SER A 785 -9.66 -4.00 6.08
N LEU A 786 -9.41 -4.32 4.82
CA LEU A 786 -9.09 -5.67 4.34
C LEU A 786 -7.73 -5.65 3.66
N ILE A 787 -6.99 -6.75 3.73
CA ILE A 787 -5.79 -6.93 2.91
C ILE A 787 -6.16 -7.14 1.44
N SER A 788 -5.25 -6.86 0.51
CA SER A 788 -5.50 -6.94 -0.93
C SER A 788 -6.05 -8.31 -1.38
N GLU A 789 -5.62 -9.40 -0.74
CA GLU A 789 -6.07 -10.76 -1.05
C GLU A 789 -7.49 -11.04 -0.51
N GLU A 790 -7.86 -10.48 0.64
CA GLU A 790 -9.24 -10.55 1.15
C GLU A 790 -10.22 -9.73 0.29
N LEU A 791 -9.78 -8.61 -0.28
CA LEU A 791 -10.55 -7.83 -1.25
C LEU A 791 -10.82 -8.63 -2.53
N VAL A 792 -9.79 -9.30 -3.08
CA VAL A 792 -9.94 -10.17 -4.26
C VAL A 792 -10.88 -11.34 -3.95
N ASN A 793 -10.72 -11.98 -2.79
CA ASN A 793 -11.57 -13.09 -2.35
C ASN A 793 -13.04 -12.64 -2.18
N LEU A 794 -13.30 -11.51 -1.52
CA LEU A 794 -14.63 -10.93 -1.36
C LEU A 794 -15.24 -10.56 -2.71
N SER A 795 -14.47 -9.93 -3.60
CA SER A 795 -14.95 -9.56 -4.94
C SER A 795 -15.40 -10.79 -5.71
N SER A 796 -14.50 -11.78 -5.87
CA SER A 796 -14.80 -13.00 -6.62
C SER A 796 -15.95 -13.79 -6.02
N TRP A 797 -16.13 -13.78 -4.69
CA TRP A 797 -17.27 -14.43 -4.05
C TRP A 797 -18.60 -13.69 -4.32
N LEU A 798 -18.63 -12.36 -4.19
CA LEU A 798 -19.81 -11.55 -4.52
C LEU A 798 -20.22 -11.71 -5.99
N ASP A 799 -19.24 -11.84 -6.89
CA ASP A 799 -19.44 -12.03 -8.33
C ASP A 799 -19.96 -13.44 -8.70
N THR A 800 -20.03 -14.39 -7.74
CA THR A 800 -20.71 -15.69 -7.97
C THR A 800 -22.24 -15.61 -7.93
N PHE A 801 -22.80 -14.55 -7.33
CA PHE A 801 -24.24 -14.36 -7.22
C PHE A 801 -24.79 -13.61 -8.44
N GLN A 802 -25.96 -14.03 -8.93
CA GLN A 802 -26.63 -13.32 -10.01
C GLN A 802 -27.13 -11.97 -9.50
N PRO A 803 -26.71 -10.83 -10.09
CA PRO A 803 -27.24 -9.53 -9.71
C PRO A 803 -28.76 -9.49 -9.93
N GLY A 804 -29.47 -8.85 -9.00
CA GLY A 804 -30.87 -8.49 -9.21
C GLY A 804 -31.00 -7.40 -10.28
N ASP A 805 -31.05 -7.78 -11.55
CA ASP A 805 -31.14 -6.95 -12.76
C ASP A 805 -30.15 -5.75 -12.80
N PRO A 806 -28.94 -5.93 -13.35
CA PRO A 806 -27.85 -4.95 -13.25
C PRO A 806 -27.97 -3.71 -14.17
N TYR A 807 -29.06 -3.51 -14.92
CA TYR A 807 -29.15 -2.46 -15.95
C TYR A 807 -29.58 -1.06 -15.47
N ALA A 808 -29.34 -0.73 -14.19
CA ALA A 808 -29.66 0.57 -13.60
C ALA A 808 -28.41 1.35 -13.11
N GLY A 809 -27.47 1.71 -14.00
CA GLY A 809 -26.38 2.62 -13.60
C GLY A 809 -25.11 2.77 -14.46
N SER A 810 -25.22 3.45 -15.62
CA SER A 810 -24.17 4.31 -16.23
C SER A 810 -23.01 3.76 -17.10
N CYS A 811 -22.92 4.39 -18.28
CA CYS A 811 -21.74 4.99 -18.94
C CYS A 811 -20.74 4.23 -19.85
N ASN A 812 -20.38 2.95 -19.66
CA ASN A 812 -19.32 2.34 -20.51
C ASN A 812 -19.80 1.34 -21.59
N ALA A 813 -21.09 1.28 -21.91
CA ALA A 813 -21.62 0.25 -22.81
C ALA A 813 -21.55 0.57 -24.33
N CYS A 814 -21.55 1.84 -24.77
CA CYS A 814 -22.05 2.20 -26.13
C CYS A 814 -21.40 3.42 -26.85
N HIS A 815 -20.09 3.70 -26.77
CA HIS A 815 -19.46 4.81 -27.53
C HIS A 815 -18.38 4.30 -28.51
N GLY A 816 -18.20 4.86 -29.73
CA GLY A 816 -18.36 6.26 -30.15
C GLY A 816 -19.48 6.69 -31.13
N GLN A 817 -19.30 7.89 -31.73
CA GLN A 817 -20.34 8.88 -32.10
C GLN A 817 -20.87 8.90 -33.56
N PRO A 818 -22.07 9.51 -33.78
CA PRO A 818 -22.34 10.38 -34.95
C PRO A 818 -23.24 11.67 -34.61
N PRO A 819 -24.06 12.34 -35.48
CA PRO A 819 -23.96 13.78 -35.84
C PRO A 819 -25.30 14.63 -35.83
N VAL A 820 -25.54 15.51 -36.83
CA VAL A 820 -25.82 16.96 -36.59
C VAL A 820 -27.22 17.61 -36.78
N THR A 821 -28.34 16.94 -37.12
CA THR A 821 -29.65 17.66 -37.27
C THR A 821 -30.90 16.90 -36.80
N GLY A 822 -31.66 17.49 -35.88
CA GLY A 822 -32.96 17.04 -35.36
C GLY A 822 -33.27 17.70 -34.02
N ALA A 823 -34.36 17.32 -33.33
CA ALA A 823 -34.60 17.73 -31.93
C ALA A 823 -33.70 16.97 -30.92
N HIS A 824 -32.46 16.65 -31.32
CA HIS A 824 -31.49 15.93 -30.50
C HIS A 824 -31.15 16.72 -29.25
N GLU A 825 -30.83 18.02 -29.36
CA GLU A 825 -30.47 18.89 -28.22
C GLU A 825 -31.46 18.81 -27.04
N ILE A 826 -32.76 18.66 -27.32
CA ILE A 826 -33.78 18.54 -26.27
C ILE A 826 -33.68 17.19 -25.56
N HIS A 827 -33.54 16.10 -26.30
CA HIS A 827 -33.37 14.77 -25.71
C HIS A 827 -32.02 14.64 -24.99
N THR A 828 -30.94 15.14 -25.59
CA THR A 828 -29.60 15.09 -25.00
C THR A 828 -29.45 15.98 -23.77
N SER A 829 -30.32 16.98 -23.58
CA SER A 829 -30.38 17.79 -22.36
C SER A 829 -30.98 17.07 -21.14
N LEU A 830 -31.59 15.89 -21.32
CA LEU A 830 -32.08 15.07 -20.21
C LEU A 830 -30.89 14.35 -19.55
N ALA A 831 -30.76 14.49 -18.22
CA ALA A 831 -29.58 14.08 -17.45
C ALA A 831 -29.19 12.58 -17.50
N LYS A 832 -30.06 11.71 -18.04
CA LYS A 832 -29.79 10.27 -18.27
C LYS A 832 -29.89 9.83 -19.74
N VAL A 833 -30.10 10.77 -20.67
CA VAL A 833 -30.01 10.52 -22.12
C VAL A 833 -28.67 11.04 -22.63
N GLY A 834 -28.23 12.23 -22.20
CA GLY A 834 -26.91 12.76 -22.52
C GLY A 834 -26.62 12.73 -24.03
N THR A 835 -25.39 12.47 -24.45
CA THR A 835 -25.04 12.34 -25.87
C THR A 835 -25.35 10.95 -26.48
N ASP A 836 -26.16 10.12 -25.82
CA ASP A 836 -26.42 8.74 -26.26
C ASP A 836 -27.58 8.62 -27.26
N CYS A 837 -27.22 8.55 -28.54
CA CYS A 837 -28.17 8.32 -29.63
C CYS A 837 -28.60 6.84 -29.79
N ALA A 838 -27.93 5.87 -29.14
CA ALA A 838 -28.19 4.44 -29.30
C ALA A 838 -29.44 3.97 -28.53
N VAL A 839 -29.91 4.73 -27.54
CA VAL A 839 -31.25 4.60 -26.92
C VAL A 839 -32.37 4.58 -27.98
N CYS A 840 -32.11 5.20 -29.14
CA CYS A 840 -33.04 5.30 -30.26
C CYS A 840 -32.60 4.52 -31.51
N HIS A 841 -31.29 4.32 -31.75
CA HIS A 841 -30.77 3.82 -33.05
C HIS A 841 -29.90 2.57 -32.93
N LEU A 842 -30.05 1.62 -33.87
CA LEU A 842 -29.47 0.26 -33.72
C LEU A 842 -28.10 -0.02 -34.38
N THR A 843 -27.58 0.79 -35.33
CA THR A 843 -26.18 0.74 -35.87
C THR A 843 -25.87 1.63 -37.10
N ALA A 844 -26.80 2.45 -37.61
CA ALA A 844 -26.61 3.09 -38.93
C ALA A 844 -25.66 4.31 -38.92
N ALA A 845 -24.74 4.35 -39.89
CA ALA A 845 -24.12 5.60 -40.35
C ALA A 845 -25.19 6.54 -40.95
N HIS A 846 -24.94 7.85 -40.93
CA HIS A 846 -25.96 8.84 -41.26
C HIS A 846 -26.31 8.89 -42.75
N ASN A 847 -27.30 8.07 -43.11
CA ASN A 847 -27.84 7.85 -44.45
C ASN A 847 -29.00 8.79 -44.82
N GLY A 848 -29.40 9.68 -43.92
CA GLY A 848 -30.58 10.55 -44.08
C GLY A 848 -31.93 9.88 -43.81
N SER A 849 -31.92 8.65 -43.27
CA SER A 849 -33.08 7.89 -42.81
C SER A 849 -33.11 7.79 -41.28
N VAL A 850 -34.29 7.52 -40.73
CA VAL A 850 -34.55 7.39 -39.30
C VAL A 850 -34.65 5.90 -38.96
N ASP A 851 -33.51 5.27 -38.65
CA ASP A 851 -33.44 3.85 -38.27
C ASP A 851 -33.66 3.69 -36.76
N LEU A 852 -34.91 3.85 -36.31
CA LEU A 852 -35.28 3.74 -34.90
C LEU A 852 -35.56 2.29 -34.47
N ALA A 853 -35.05 1.89 -33.32
CA ALA A 853 -35.37 0.61 -32.69
C ALA A 853 -35.26 0.71 -31.16
N PHE A 854 -36.32 0.26 -30.48
CA PHE A 854 -36.48 0.40 -29.04
C PHE A 854 -36.24 -0.95 -28.35
N PRO A 855 -35.37 -1.03 -27.33
CA PRO A 855 -35.30 -2.19 -26.45
C PRO A 855 -36.64 -2.45 -25.75
N ALA A 856 -37.00 -3.72 -25.52
CA ALA A 856 -38.28 -4.10 -24.90
C ALA A 856 -38.48 -3.53 -23.47
N THR A 857 -37.40 -3.12 -22.79
CA THR A 857 -37.46 -2.37 -21.54
C THR A 857 -38.15 -1.01 -21.69
N TRP A 858 -38.32 -0.49 -22.91
CA TRP A 858 -39.00 0.76 -23.23
C TRP A 858 -40.45 0.59 -23.71
N ASP A 859 -40.94 -0.65 -23.79
CA ASP A 859 -42.33 -0.95 -24.14
C ASP A 859 -43.30 -0.36 -23.11
N ALA A 860 -44.36 0.29 -23.60
CA ALA A 860 -45.49 0.69 -22.78
C ALA A 860 -46.38 -0.52 -22.47
N LYS A 861 -47.29 -0.39 -21.49
CA LYS A 861 -48.28 -1.45 -21.23
C LYS A 861 -49.26 -1.61 -22.40
N SER A 862 -49.42 -0.59 -23.25
CA SER A 862 -50.18 -0.67 -24.50
C SER A 862 -49.57 -1.62 -25.55
N GLY A 863 -48.29 -1.99 -25.44
CA GLY A 863 -47.60 -2.87 -26.38
C GLY A 863 -46.19 -2.41 -26.75
N MET A 864 -45.62 -3.06 -27.76
CA MET A 864 -44.25 -2.83 -28.23
C MET A 864 -44.03 -1.41 -28.75
N ALA A 865 -42.94 -0.78 -28.29
CA ALA A 865 -42.54 0.56 -28.69
C ALA A 865 -42.28 0.65 -30.21
N ASN A 866 -42.80 1.71 -30.85
CA ASN A 866 -42.79 1.83 -32.31
C ASN A 866 -42.65 3.29 -32.75
N SER A 867 -42.18 3.51 -33.99
CA SER A 867 -42.10 4.84 -34.62
C SER A 867 -42.58 4.79 -36.07
N ASN A 868 -43.14 5.90 -36.55
CA ASN A 868 -43.47 6.10 -37.97
C ASN A 868 -42.47 7.01 -38.70
N GLY A 869 -41.28 7.22 -38.12
CA GLY A 869 -40.24 8.13 -38.61
C GLY A 869 -40.47 9.61 -38.24
N SER A 870 -41.66 9.96 -37.75
CA SER A 870 -42.01 11.33 -37.34
C SER A 870 -42.58 11.45 -35.92
N SER A 871 -43.07 10.36 -35.33
CA SER A 871 -43.58 10.28 -33.96
C SER A 871 -43.41 8.89 -33.40
N CYS A 872 -43.13 8.80 -32.10
CA CYS A 872 -43.06 7.54 -31.34
C CYS A 872 -44.43 7.20 -30.73
N SER A 873 -44.73 5.91 -30.57
CA SER A 873 -45.95 5.40 -29.95
C SER A 873 -45.66 4.12 -29.15
N ALA A 874 -46.53 3.78 -28.20
CA ALA A 874 -46.35 2.62 -27.32
C ALA A 874 -44.99 2.60 -26.57
N THR A 875 -44.38 3.77 -26.36
CA THR A 875 -43.17 3.98 -25.57
C THR A 875 -43.52 4.37 -24.15
N ARG A 876 -42.88 3.76 -23.14
CA ARG A 876 -43.17 4.05 -21.73
C ARG A 876 -42.89 5.50 -21.30
N CYS A 877 -41.91 6.16 -21.93
CA CYS A 877 -41.58 7.58 -21.68
C CYS A 877 -42.74 8.54 -22.01
N HIS A 878 -43.63 8.13 -22.92
CA HIS A 878 -44.85 8.86 -23.26
C HIS A 878 -46.12 8.21 -22.67
N GLY A 879 -45.99 7.23 -21.77
CA GLY A 879 -47.14 6.53 -21.19
C GLY A 879 -48.04 5.89 -22.24
N GLY A 880 -47.44 5.24 -23.25
CA GLY A 880 -48.15 4.64 -24.37
C GLY A 880 -48.75 5.63 -25.38
N GLN A 881 -48.80 6.93 -25.06
CA GLN A 881 -49.31 7.96 -25.96
C GLN A 881 -48.43 8.11 -27.21
N THR A 882 -49.03 8.59 -28.30
CA THR A 882 -48.28 8.96 -29.51
C THR A 882 -47.70 10.36 -29.33
N SER A 883 -46.39 10.51 -29.52
CA SER A 883 -45.71 11.80 -29.42
C SER A 883 -46.22 12.78 -30.49
N PRO A 884 -46.08 14.11 -30.27
CA PRO A 884 -46.08 15.07 -31.37
C PRO A 884 -44.99 14.74 -32.41
N ASN A 885 -45.06 15.41 -33.57
CA ASN A 885 -44.02 15.29 -34.59
C ASN A 885 -42.67 15.78 -34.02
N TRP A 886 -41.66 14.93 -33.92
CA TRP A 886 -40.36 15.29 -33.29
C TRP A 886 -39.47 16.23 -34.12
N VAL A 887 -39.83 16.53 -35.37
CA VAL A 887 -39.11 17.48 -36.25
C VAL A 887 -39.75 18.88 -36.22
N SER A 888 -41.07 18.97 -36.02
CA SER A 888 -41.83 20.23 -36.17
C SER A 888 -42.86 20.52 -35.07
N GLY A 889 -43.14 19.56 -34.20
CA GLY A 889 -44.03 19.68 -33.05
C GLY A 889 -43.27 19.91 -31.76
N THR A 890 -43.96 20.47 -30.76
CA THR A 890 -43.41 20.72 -29.43
C THR A 890 -44.39 20.22 -28.37
N LEU A 891 -43.84 19.78 -27.23
CA LEU A 891 -44.61 19.43 -26.04
C LEU A 891 -44.11 20.23 -24.85
N ASN A 892 -45.01 20.90 -24.15
CA ASN A 892 -44.72 21.59 -22.90
C ASN A 892 -45.13 20.69 -21.72
N SER A 893 -44.16 19.92 -21.19
CA SER A 893 -44.36 18.99 -20.07
C SER A 893 -44.91 19.66 -18.80
N ALA A 894 -44.58 20.94 -18.58
CA ALA A 894 -45.08 21.73 -17.45
C ALA A 894 -46.60 22.04 -17.52
N THR A 895 -47.26 21.87 -18.67
CA THR A 895 -48.68 22.22 -18.84
C THR A 895 -49.53 21.16 -19.55
N GLN A 896 -48.94 20.29 -20.38
CA GLN A 896 -49.65 19.33 -21.24
C GLN A 896 -49.59 17.89 -20.69
N CYS A 897 -49.75 17.71 -19.38
CA CYS A 897 -49.57 16.42 -18.71
C CYS A 897 -50.42 15.28 -19.31
N SER A 898 -51.64 15.56 -19.78
CA SER A 898 -52.52 14.57 -20.43
C SER A 898 -52.04 14.07 -21.80
N SER A 899 -50.99 14.65 -22.36
CA SER A 899 -50.32 14.16 -23.57
C SER A 899 -49.28 13.06 -23.28
N CYS A 900 -48.89 12.86 -22.01
CA CYS A 900 -48.01 11.77 -21.58
C CYS A 900 -48.66 10.82 -20.57
N HIS A 901 -49.74 11.22 -19.91
CA HIS A 901 -50.39 10.43 -18.87
C HIS A 901 -51.86 10.12 -19.18
N THR A 902 -52.22 8.85 -19.03
CA THR A 902 -53.60 8.35 -19.17
C THR A 902 -54.22 8.13 -17.78
N PHE A 903 -55.54 8.32 -17.64
CA PHE A 903 -56.25 7.91 -16.42
C PHE A 903 -56.30 6.37 -16.34
N GLY A 904 -56.05 5.82 -15.15
CA GLY A 904 -56.15 4.38 -14.88
C GLY A 904 -54.80 3.68 -14.74
N THR A 905 -54.83 2.35 -14.69
CA THR A 905 -53.67 1.46 -14.50
C THR A 905 -53.14 0.85 -15.80
N SER A 906 -53.75 1.20 -16.93
CA SER A 906 -53.42 0.69 -18.26
C SER A 906 -52.04 1.10 -18.75
N GLU A 907 -51.36 2.03 -18.07
CA GLU A 907 -50.01 2.49 -18.36
C GLU A 907 -49.12 2.50 -17.11
N TYR A 908 -47.80 2.52 -17.28
CA TYR A 908 -46.86 2.59 -16.14
C TYR A 908 -46.97 3.92 -15.38
N ASN A 909 -47.04 5.03 -16.12
CA ASN A 909 -47.16 6.39 -15.57
C ASN A 909 -48.63 6.85 -15.43
N GLY A 910 -49.59 5.93 -15.44
CA GLY A 910 -51.03 6.25 -15.41
C GLY A 910 -51.49 6.80 -14.06
N TYR A 911 -52.31 7.86 -14.06
CA TYR A 911 -52.85 8.43 -12.83
C TYR A 911 -54.17 7.74 -12.45
N TYR A 912 -54.23 7.09 -11.29
CA TYR A 912 -55.44 6.40 -10.83
C TYR A 912 -55.69 6.48 -9.30
N SER A 913 -54.76 7.05 -8.54
CA SER A 913 -54.83 7.08 -7.08
C SER A 913 -55.87 8.08 -6.53
N GLY A 914 -56.41 7.80 -5.34
CA GLY A 914 -57.26 8.72 -4.60
C GLY A 914 -58.55 9.11 -5.34
N ARG A 915 -58.70 10.39 -5.67
CA ARG A 915 -59.85 10.94 -6.43
C ARG A 915 -59.45 11.61 -7.74
N HIS A 916 -58.35 11.16 -8.37
CA HIS A 916 -57.91 11.70 -9.66
C HIS A 916 -58.98 11.60 -10.75
N GLU A 917 -59.74 10.49 -10.81
CA GLU A 917 -60.89 10.33 -11.72
C GLU A 917 -61.84 11.53 -11.65
N LYS A 918 -62.28 11.87 -10.44
CA LYS A 918 -63.20 12.99 -10.20
C LYS A 918 -62.65 14.33 -10.69
N HIS A 919 -61.35 14.57 -10.61
CA HIS A 919 -60.78 15.87 -10.92
C HIS A 919 -60.32 15.98 -12.37
N ALA A 920 -59.60 14.98 -12.88
CA ALA A 920 -59.08 14.95 -14.24
C ALA A 920 -60.10 14.42 -15.27
N VAL A 921 -60.99 13.50 -14.90
CA VAL A 921 -61.99 12.90 -15.82
C VAL A 921 -63.36 13.58 -15.66
N ASP A 922 -64.02 13.49 -14.50
CA ASP A 922 -65.39 14.01 -14.31
C ASP A 922 -65.47 15.53 -14.41
N LYS A 923 -64.43 16.24 -13.94
CA LYS A 923 -64.37 17.71 -13.89
C LYS A 923 -63.40 18.32 -14.89
N ARG A 924 -62.57 17.51 -15.55
CA ARG A 924 -61.60 17.94 -16.59
C ARG A 924 -60.71 19.10 -16.15
N TYR A 925 -60.33 19.14 -14.87
CA TYR A 925 -59.33 20.09 -14.39
C TYR A 925 -57.95 19.68 -14.89
N ALA A 926 -57.18 20.64 -15.40
CA ALA A 926 -55.79 20.42 -15.77
C ALA A 926 -54.98 20.01 -14.53
N CYS A 927 -54.00 19.12 -14.69
CA CYS A 927 -53.14 18.64 -13.60
C CYS A 927 -52.48 19.79 -12.83
N THR A 928 -52.08 20.84 -13.53
CA THR A 928 -51.52 22.11 -12.98
C THR A 928 -52.50 22.92 -12.11
N THR A 929 -53.78 22.51 -12.01
CA THR A 929 -54.73 23.04 -11.02
C THR A 929 -54.36 22.58 -9.61
N CYS A 930 -53.91 21.33 -9.49
CA CYS A 930 -53.55 20.68 -8.22
C CYS A 930 -52.03 20.63 -7.99
N HIS A 931 -51.27 20.39 -9.06
CA HIS A 931 -49.83 20.15 -9.02
C HIS A 931 -49.03 21.40 -9.42
N ASP A 932 -47.84 21.50 -8.88
CA ASP A 932 -46.87 22.55 -9.13
C ASP A 932 -45.79 22.03 -10.09
N SER A 933 -45.66 22.64 -11.27
CA SER A 933 -44.70 22.22 -12.29
C SER A 933 -43.25 22.41 -11.86
N ALA A 934 -42.96 23.37 -10.96
CA ALA A 934 -41.62 23.55 -10.42
C ALA A 934 -41.25 22.39 -9.47
N LYS A 935 -42.21 21.90 -8.67
CA LYS A 935 -41.99 20.73 -7.80
C LYS A 935 -41.95 19.42 -8.57
N LEU A 936 -42.65 19.33 -9.70
CA LEU A 936 -42.57 18.17 -10.58
C LEU A 936 -41.15 18.01 -11.15
N ALA A 937 -40.48 19.10 -11.56
CA ALA A 937 -39.16 19.06 -12.19
C ALA A 937 -38.10 18.25 -11.41
N ASN A 938 -38.11 18.31 -10.08
CA ASN A 938 -37.12 17.66 -9.21
C ASN A 938 -37.14 16.12 -9.23
N GLY A 939 -38.17 15.49 -9.81
CA GLY A 939 -38.35 14.03 -9.72
C GLY A 939 -39.29 13.45 -10.77
N HIS A 940 -39.36 14.05 -11.96
CA HIS A 940 -40.27 13.65 -13.05
C HIS A 940 -39.54 13.12 -14.30
N PHE A 941 -38.23 13.35 -14.39
CA PHE A 941 -37.37 12.86 -15.47
C PHE A 941 -36.04 12.31 -14.95
N SER A 942 -35.94 12.01 -13.65
CA SER A 942 -34.70 11.54 -13.03
C SER A 942 -34.43 10.05 -13.24
N ASP A 943 -35.43 9.21 -13.55
CA ASP A 943 -35.21 7.83 -14.01
C ASP A 943 -36.37 7.18 -14.79
N LEU A 944 -36.50 7.53 -16.08
CA LEU A 944 -37.48 6.94 -16.98
C LEU A 944 -37.31 5.42 -17.22
N SER A 945 -36.16 4.83 -16.85
CA SER A 945 -35.93 3.37 -16.95
C SER A 945 -36.68 2.59 -15.87
N THR A 946 -37.07 3.24 -14.75
CA THR A 946 -37.85 2.64 -13.67
C THR A 946 -39.36 2.84 -13.87
N ILE A 947 -40.16 1.89 -13.38
CA ILE A 947 -41.64 1.97 -13.48
C ILE A 947 -42.28 2.79 -12.35
N ALA A 948 -41.46 3.29 -11.42
CA ALA A 948 -41.88 4.07 -10.27
C ALA A 948 -41.60 5.55 -10.52
N PHE A 949 -42.49 6.42 -10.04
CA PHE A 949 -42.24 7.86 -10.03
C PHE A 949 -41.25 8.18 -8.92
N GLU A 950 -40.13 8.84 -9.23
CA GLU A 950 -38.99 8.99 -8.30
C GLU A 950 -39.26 9.84 -7.04
N GLN A 951 -40.45 10.44 -6.92
CA GLN A 951 -40.85 11.23 -5.75
C GLN A 951 -42.27 10.88 -5.27
N ALA A 952 -42.56 11.09 -3.99
CA ALA A 952 -43.89 10.85 -3.45
C ALA A 952 -44.93 11.82 -4.09
N PRO A 953 -46.02 11.35 -4.74
CA PRO A 953 -46.93 12.22 -5.49
C PRO A 953 -47.53 13.39 -4.69
N SER A 954 -47.60 13.29 -3.35
CA SER A 954 -48.04 14.35 -2.45
C SER A 954 -47.12 15.58 -2.41
N THR A 955 -45.81 15.44 -2.64
CA THR A 955 -44.85 16.57 -2.60
C THR A 955 -45.10 17.55 -3.73
N THR A 956 -45.57 17.04 -4.88
CA THR A 956 -45.84 17.80 -6.10
C THR A 956 -47.09 18.70 -6.02
N ILE A 957 -47.90 18.58 -4.97
CA ILE A 957 -49.13 19.36 -4.79
C ILE A 957 -48.78 20.82 -4.43
N LYS A 958 -49.53 21.77 -4.98
CA LYS A 958 -49.38 23.21 -4.69
C LYS A 958 -49.58 23.49 -3.20
N SER A 959 -48.63 24.21 -2.60
CA SER A 959 -48.67 24.56 -1.17
C SER A 959 -49.93 25.38 -0.80
N SER A 960 -50.45 26.16 -1.75
CA SER A 960 -51.71 26.91 -1.60
C SER A 960 -52.97 26.05 -1.43
N LEU A 961 -52.87 24.74 -1.61
CA LEU A 961 -53.98 23.80 -1.41
C LEU A 961 -53.98 23.13 -0.03
N SER A 962 -53.00 23.43 0.84
CA SER A 962 -52.93 22.97 2.24
C SER A 962 -53.24 21.47 2.38
N TYR A 963 -52.63 20.65 1.52
CA TYR A 963 -52.80 19.20 1.52
C TYR A 963 -51.89 18.56 2.57
N SER A 964 -52.45 17.79 3.50
CA SER A 964 -51.70 16.98 4.46
C SER A 964 -52.27 15.56 4.54
N GLY A 965 -51.53 14.61 3.94
CA GLY A 965 -51.67 13.17 4.17
C GLY A 965 -53.11 12.61 4.18
N GLY A 966 -53.94 12.97 3.19
CA GLY A 966 -55.35 12.54 3.11
C GLY A 966 -56.37 13.60 3.52
N THR A 967 -55.96 14.67 4.21
CA THR A 967 -56.83 15.82 4.49
C THR A 967 -56.50 16.99 3.56
N CYS A 968 -57.53 17.58 2.94
CA CYS A 968 -57.38 18.74 2.06
C CYS A 968 -58.19 19.89 2.65
N GLN A 969 -57.50 20.81 3.34
CA GLN A 969 -58.13 21.99 3.93
C GLN A 969 -58.09 23.17 2.94
N THR A 970 -58.71 23.00 1.76
CA THR A 970 -58.84 24.07 0.77
C THR A 970 -60.00 25.00 1.10
N ALA A 971 -59.67 26.26 1.39
CA ALA A 971 -60.60 27.38 1.26
C ALA A 971 -60.86 27.67 -0.24
N GLY A 972 -61.70 26.84 -0.87
CA GLY A 972 -62.15 27.06 -2.26
C GLY A 972 -62.71 25.83 -2.98
N CYS A 973 -62.04 24.67 -2.88
CA CYS A 973 -62.36 23.52 -3.75
C CYS A 973 -63.23 22.44 -3.06
N HIS A 974 -62.96 22.12 -1.80
CA HIS A 974 -63.60 20.97 -1.13
C HIS A 974 -64.18 21.26 0.27
N GLY A 975 -63.84 22.42 0.87
CA GLY A 975 -64.10 22.70 2.28
C GLY A 975 -63.26 21.80 3.19
N SER A 976 -63.53 21.85 4.50
CA SER A 976 -62.84 21.04 5.51
C SER A 976 -63.29 19.57 5.51
N LYS A 977 -62.90 18.82 4.48
CA LYS A 977 -63.16 17.37 4.38
C LYS A 977 -61.89 16.54 4.64
N ARG A 978 -62.02 15.56 5.53
CA ARG A 978 -61.08 14.44 5.67
C ARG A 978 -61.51 13.32 4.71
N TRP A 979 -60.55 12.62 4.12
CA TRP A 979 -60.77 11.51 3.19
C TRP A 979 -60.03 10.27 3.66
#